data_AF-A0A815M6P6-F1
#
_entry.id   AF-A0A815M6P6-F1
#
_cell.length_a   1.000
_cell.length_b   1.000
_cell.length_c   1.000
_cell.angle_alpha   90.00
_cell.angle_beta   90.00
_cell.angle_gamma   90.00
#
_symmetry.space_group_name_H-M   'P 1'
#
loop_
_entity.id
_entity.type
_entity.pdbx_description
1 polymer ?
#
loop_
_entity_poly.entity_id
_entity_poly.type
_entity_poly.pdbx_seq_one_letter_code
_entity_poly.pdbx_strand_id
1 'polypeptide(L)'
;MEDHDLTRYEITKPTYLSLLQEIDKLLNLSSNLNKSDLSEIETIFNNVTENIDRLTNQMDFQKSTMFFITILNTIVRMSAISGSDILISRQAFQSMYEKLNYFIMYILNEKDCSPMFANDILDSIFLNLVIDDFVEICFKRLLSNETISTIGFVTTNEEFSQYDRIDFPKIIEQYIGHANTCVSIAVIRSKYEFSNRYSSLMIYLQEFINNYLTTANHHHIRTRLLYVIASILTLIWNLTDKIALIPIFIDTGYIQKSIEWICTDIFASHINILGNPIISIIHNLSRDKIGLKQLRTKKTFDILMERKQLINDENNEDLTKVFGRAVIALAVNDEQSENNKKFILDTSEILYQSCKDANQDVELKSDGYHLSELLELLHRAFTNTYVIKHILEDMDNEKSAVIQYFAELFLSFYGVLLDPEPDELEKRAVKYLVKILLQISSYPEYLKELIENNQFYIIIQSLANRSQRDDVKRIWCNIQQIMIPNVPKKEMSPMIYISYDYTDEEFCREFVKELRKKSTIPIWIDYENVELCDGMWEYVSSTILSATVVIILVSTAYVESTDKFQELSYIISTNKSRDENKGLIIVTMEPNFNFKRSWMKDLLHDKIMIPYDNNIGYMASNVCEQMGVSKKSLVKSLRCQVRNVQRKTVQSDGFTENFESSPTPTKAYVQKESPNKTNDTNILSTSKKESKNCIAAGLMTQTGSAGDLTWM
;
A
#
# COMPACT_ATOMS: atom_id res chain seq x y z
N MET A 1 -31.52 -35.25 78.47
CA MET A 1 -32.59 -34.25 78.33
C MET A 1 -32.00 -32.85 78.43
N GLU A 2 -31.64 -32.20 77.33
CA GLU A 2 -31.32 -32.73 75.99
C GLU A 2 -30.56 -31.63 75.25
N ASP A 3 -29.32 -31.90 74.85
CA ASP A 3 -28.59 -30.98 73.97
C ASP A 3 -29.18 -31.10 72.56
N HIS A 4 -29.57 -29.98 71.98
CA HIS A 4 -29.90 -29.90 70.57
C HIS A 4 -28.91 -28.98 69.85
N ASP A 5 -28.03 -29.62 69.09
CA ASP A 5 -27.05 -29.02 68.19
C ASP A 5 -27.66 -27.91 67.32
N LEU A 6 -27.09 -26.70 67.42
CA LEU A 6 -27.33 -25.60 66.48
C LEU A 6 -26.20 -25.47 65.44
N THR A 7 -25.58 -26.60 65.08
CA THR A 7 -24.64 -26.75 63.95
C THR A 7 -25.37 -26.69 62.59
N ARG A 8 -26.18 -25.65 62.37
CA ARG A 8 -26.69 -25.29 61.04
C ARG A 8 -25.58 -24.64 60.24
N TYR A 9 -24.86 -25.48 59.50
CA TYR A 9 -23.98 -25.15 58.37
C TYR A 9 -23.98 -23.67 57.96
N GLU A 10 -22.94 -22.94 58.33
CA GLU A 10 -22.44 -21.93 57.42
C GLU A 10 -21.98 -22.66 56.16
N ILE A 11 -22.79 -22.60 55.10
CA ILE A 11 -22.32 -22.96 53.76
C ILE A 11 -21.24 -21.94 53.43
N THR A 12 -19.98 -22.35 53.61
CA THR A 12 -18.80 -21.51 53.37
C THR A 12 -18.86 -21.02 51.93
N LYS A 13 -19.22 -19.74 51.75
CA LYS A 13 -19.44 -19.13 50.44
C LYS A 13 -18.21 -19.40 49.57
N PRO A 14 -18.37 -20.02 48.38
CA PRO A 14 -17.22 -20.42 47.58
C PRO A 14 -16.45 -19.16 47.18
N THR A 15 -15.20 -19.08 47.63
CA THR A 15 -14.34 -17.92 47.37
C THR A 15 -13.82 -17.97 45.94
N TYR A 16 -13.43 -16.83 45.39
CA TYR A 16 -12.75 -16.76 44.09
C TYR A 16 -11.60 -17.78 43.97
N LEU A 17 -10.82 -17.96 45.03
CA LEU A 17 -9.74 -18.95 45.10
C LEU A 17 -10.24 -20.40 45.03
N SER A 18 -11.37 -20.72 45.67
CA SER A 18 -12.01 -22.05 45.63
C SER A 18 -12.49 -22.42 44.23
N LEU A 19 -13.01 -21.46 43.46
CA LEU A 19 -13.48 -21.70 42.10
C LEU A 19 -12.35 -21.70 41.08
N LEU A 20 -11.27 -20.92 41.29
CA LEU A 20 -10.03 -21.13 40.53
C LEU A 20 -9.48 -22.55 40.75
N GLN A 21 -9.48 -23.05 41.99
CA GLN A 21 -9.09 -24.44 42.28
C GLN A 21 -10.00 -25.48 41.60
N GLU A 22 -11.30 -25.20 41.45
CA GLU A 22 -12.21 -26.06 40.68
C GLU A 22 -11.95 -25.99 39.16
N ILE A 23 -11.61 -24.82 38.61
CA ILE A 23 -11.22 -24.66 37.20
C ILE A 23 -9.88 -25.37 36.93
N ASP A 24 -8.88 -25.20 37.81
CA ASP A 24 -7.61 -25.93 37.75
C ASP A 24 -7.84 -27.44 37.86
N LYS A 25 -8.74 -27.89 38.76
CA LYS A 25 -9.12 -29.30 38.87
C LYS A 25 -9.78 -29.81 37.59
N LEU A 26 -10.67 -29.03 36.98
CA LEU A 26 -11.38 -29.37 35.75
C LEU A 26 -10.44 -29.36 34.51
N LEU A 27 -9.45 -28.46 34.47
CA LEU A 27 -8.32 -28.53 33.54
C LEU A 27 -7.52 -29.82 33.72
N ASN A 28 -7.13 -30.17 34.95
CA ASN A 28 -6.40 -31.42 35.23
C ASN A 28 -7.23 -32.67 34.86
N LEU A 29 -8.52 -32.70 35.18
CA LEU A 29 -9.45 -33.77 34.80
C LEU A 29 -9.66 -33.87 33.28
N SER A 30 -9.60 -32.74 32.55
CA SER A 30 -9.70 -32.73 31.09
C SER A 30 -8.57 -33.52 30.42
N SER A 31 -7.33 -33.35 30.90
CA SER A 31 -6.13 -34.00 30.35
C SER A 31 -6.18 -35.54 30.33
N ASN A 32 -7.06 -36.12 31.15
CA ASN A 32 -7.22 -37.57 31.33
C ASN A 32 -8.66 -38.06 31.07
N LEU A 33 -9.48 -37.31 30.33
CA LEU A 33 -10.92 -37.54 30.14
C LEU A 33 -11.35 -39.00 29.84
N ASN A 34 -10.54 -39.79 29.14
CA ASN A 34 -10.76 -41.24 28.92
C ASN A 34 -10.74 -42.11 30.20
N LYS A 35 -10.44 -41.52 31.37
CA LYS A 35 -10.39 -42.15 32.70
C LYS A 35 -11.09 -41.30 33.79
N SER A 36 -11.55 -40.10 33.46
CA SER A 36 -12.13 -39.16 34.43
C SER A 36 -13.61 -39.44 34.63
N ASP A 37 -14.13 -39.21 35.84
CA ASP A 37 -15.55 -39.37 36.12
C ASP A 37 -16.36 -38.20 35.54
N LEU A 38 -17.26 -38.49 34.60
CA LEU A 38 -18.15 -37.51 33.98
C LEU A 38 -19.10 -36.85 35.00
N SER A 39 -19.42 -37.52 36.11
CA SER A 39 -20.24 -36.96 37.19
C SER A 39 -19.46 -35.96 38.06
N GLU A 40 -18.15 -36.16 38.26
CA GLU A 40 -17.29 -35.18 38.95
C GLU A 40 -17.15 -33.91 38.10
N ILE A 41 -16.93 -34.08 36.80
CA ILE A 41 -16.88 -32.98 35.82
C ILE A 41 -18.20 -32.20 35.79
N GLU A 42 -19.34 -32.89 35.71
CA GLU A 42 -20.67 -32.25 35.76
C GLU A 42 -20.97 -31.56 37.09
N THR A 43 -20.50 -32.10 38.22
CA THR A 43 -20.64 -31.47 39.54
C THR A 43 -19.92 -30.11 39.57
N ILE A 44 -18.70 -30.04 39.02
CA ILE A 44 -17.94 -28.79 38.92
C ILE A 44 -18.63 -27.81 37.95
N PHE A 45 -19.09 -28.28 36.78
CA PHE A 45 -19.82 -27.42 35.84
C PHE A 45 -21.08 -26.81 36.46
N ASN A 46 -21.88 -27.58 37.21
CA ASN A 46 -23.04 -27.05 37.93
C ASN A 46 -22.63 -25.99 38.98
N ASN A 47 -21.65 -26.29 39.84
CA ASN A 47 -21.22 -25.37 40.90
C ASN A 47 -20.69 -24.03 40.35
N VAL A 48 -19.95 -24.06 39.25
CA VAL A 48 -19.49 -22.85 38.55
C VAL A 48 -20.66 -22.11 37.90
N THR A 49 -21.58 -22.78 37.20
CA THR A 49 -22.75 -22.15 36.54
C THR A 49 -23.72 -21.47 37.50
N GLU A 50 -23.93 -22.05 38.69
CA GLU A 50 -24.78 -21.47 39.74
C GLU A 50 -24.16 -20.26 40.44
N ASN A 51 -22.82 -20.17 40.49
CA ASN A 51 -22.12 -19.12 41.22
C ASN A 51 -21.50 -18.03 40.32
N ILE A 52 -21.36 -18.25 39.01
CA ILE A 52 -20.69 -17.31 38.08
C ILE A 52 -21.24 -15.87 38.21
N ASP A 53 -22.56 -15.69 38.21
CA ASP A 53 -23.20 -14.37 38.29
C ASP A 53 -22.99 -13.69 39.66
N ARG A 54 -22.70 -14.46 40.72
CA ARG A 54 -22.39 -13.92 42.07
C ARG A 54 -20.93 -13.51 42.21
N LEU A 55 -20.04 -14.17 41.49
CA LEU A 55 -18.60 -13.97 41.52
C LEU A 55 -18.18 -12.73 40.71
N THR A 56 -18.83 -12.52 39.57
CA THR A 56 -18.57 -11.40 38.67
C THR A 56 -19.01 -10.08 39.29
N ASN A 57 -20.13 -10.09 40.03
CA ASN A 57 -20.56 -8.99 40.91
C ASN A 57 -19.61 -8.71 42.10
N GLN A 58 -18.58 -9.54 42.33
CA GLN A 58 -17.54 -9.34 43.36
C GLN A 58 -16.15 -9.05 42.77
N MET A 59 -15.99 -9.15 41.45
CA MET A 59 -14.75 -8.90 40.74
C MET A 59 -14.82 -7.53 40.03
N ASP A 60 -13.66 -6.91 39.83
CA ASP A 60 -13.58 -5.85 38.82
C ASP A 60 -13.72 -6.43 37.40
N PHE A 61 -13.92 -5.54 36.44
CA PHE A 61 -14.15 -5.91 35.04
C PHE A 61 -12.99 -6.71 34.44
N GLN A 62 -11.73 -6.41 34.82
CA GLN A 62 -10.56 -7.10 34.29
C GLN A 62 -10.46 -8.53 34.83
N LYS A 63 -10.58 -8.71 36.15
CA LYS A 63 -10.59 -10.04 36.78
C LYS A 63 -11.76 -10.89 36.29
N SER A 64 -12.96 -10.30 36.17
CA SER A 64 -14.14 -10.98 35.62
C SER A 64 -13.85 -11.54 34.23
N THR A 65 -13.39 -10.70 33.31
CA THR A 65 -13.10 -11.09 31.92
C THR A 65 -12.06 -12.19 31.84
N MET A 66 -10.94 -12.08 32.56
CA MET A 66 -9.90 -13.11 32.57
C MET A 66 -10.40 -14.44 33.15
N PHE A 67 -11.26 -14.41 34.17
CA PHE A 67 -11.94 -15.59 34.72
C PHE A 67 -12.89 -16.23 33.69
N PHE A 68 -13.76 -15.43 33.05
CA PHE A 68 -14.65 -15.88 31.97
C PHE A 68 -13.89 -16.54 30.80
N ILE A 69 -12.80 -15.92 30.34
CA ILE A 69 -11.95 -16.44 29.26
C ILE A 69 -11.26 -17.73 29.69
N THR A 70 -10.77 -17.82 30.92
CA THR A 70 -10.14 -19.05 31.44
C THR A 70 -11.13 -20.22 31.44
N ILE A 71 -12.39 -19.98 31.85
CA ILE A 71 -13.46 -21.00 31.77
C ILE A 71 -13.77 -21.36 30.31
N LEU A 72 -13.93 -20.38 29.42
CA LEU A 72 -14.22 -20.64 28.00
C LEU A 72 -13.12 -21.46 27.33
N ASN A 73 -11.85 -21.07 27.52
CA ASN A 73 -10.68 -21.80 27.03
C ASN A 73 -10.68 -23.25 27.54
N THR A 74 -11.04 -23.45 28.82
CA THR A 74 -11.12 -24.78 29.43
C THR A 74 -12.25 -25.63 28.83
N ILE A 75 -13.44 -25.04 28.63
CA ILE A 75 -14.56 -25.67 27.93
C ILE A 75 -14.18 -26.09 26.51
N VAL A 76 -13.49 -25.20 25.78
CA VAL A 76 -13.08 -25.42 24.39
C VAL A 76 -12.02 -26.54 24.31
N ARG A 77 -11.05 -26.58 25.24
CA ARG A 77 -10.12 -27.72 25.43
C ARG A 77 -10.86 -29.04 25.65
N MET A 78 -11.78 -29.09 26.62
CA MET A 78 -12.58 -30.29 26.90
C MET A 78 -13.42 -30.73 25.69
N SER A 79 -13.94 -29.77 24.93
CA SER A 79 -14.79 -30.02 23.77
C SER A 79 -14.08 -30.80 22.68
N ALA A 80 -12.77 -30.60 22.49
CA ALA A 80 -12.00 -31.31 21.46
C ALA A 80 -11.69 -32.77 21.79
N ILE A 81 -11.65 -33.16 23.08
CA ILE A 81 -11.19 -34.48 23.51
C ILE A 81 -12.26 -35.55 23.23
N SER A 82 -11.85 -36.67 22.63
CA SER A 82 -12.74 -37.75 22.17
C SER A 82 -13.72 -38.22 23.26
N GLY A 83 -14.98 -38.45 22.89
CA GLY A 83 -16.06 -38.82 23.82
C GLY A 83 -16.77 -37.63 24.50
N SER A 84 -16.28 -36.40 24.34
CA SER A 84 -16.89 -35.20 24.92
C SER A 84 -18.30 -34.86 24.41
N ASP A 85 -18.80 -35.49 23.34
CA ASP A 85 -20.13 -35.20 22.78
C ASP A 85 -21.26 -35.43 23.81
N ILE A 86 -21.07 -36.41 24.71
CA ILE A 86 -21.96 -36.66 25.85
C ILE A 86 -21.95 -35.45 26.81
N LEU A 87 -20.77 -34.90 27.12
CA LEU A 87 -20.60 -33.77 28.01
C LEU A 87 -21.16 -32.46 27.41
N ILE A 88 -20.86 -32.21 26.13
CA ILE A 88 -21.39 -31.05 25.38
C ILE A 88 -22.92 -31.06 25.30
N SER A 89 -23.54 -32.26 25.31
CA SER A 89 -24.99 -32.41 25.30
C SER A 89 -25.69 -32.10 26.65
N ARG A 90 -24.94 -31.88 27.75
CA ARG A 90 -25.51 -31.64 29.09
C ARG A 90 -25.90 -30.17 29.29
N GLN A 91 -27.07 -29.95 29.89
CA GLN A 91 -27.65 -28.63 30.13
C GLN A 91 -26.73 -27.69 30.95
N ALA A 92 -26.02 -28.22 31.95
CA ALA A 92 -25.09 -27.45 32.79
C ALA A 92 -23.94 -26.81 31.98
N PHE A 93 -23.43 -27.56 31.00
CA PHE A 93 -22.36 -27.14 30.08
C PHE A 93 -22.87 -26.10 29.08
N GLN A 94 -24.04 -26.35 28.48
CA GLN A 94 -24.67 -25.45 27.51
C GLN A 94 -25.01 -24.10 28.16
N SER A 95 -25.66 -24.11 29.32
CA SER A 95 -26.01 -22.89 30.06
C SER A 95 -24.77 -22.10 30.51
N MET A 96 -23.68 -22.78 30.87
CA MET A 96 -22.40 -22.09 31.11
C MET A 96 -21.92 -21.40 29.84
N TYR A 97 -21.75 -22.16 28.76
CA TYR A 97 -21.21 -21.68 27.50
C TYR A 97 -22.00 -20.49 26.93
N GLU A 98 -23.33 -20.52 27.02
CA GLU A 98 -24.20 -19.40 26.64
C GLU A 98 -23.96 -18.15 27.51
N LYS A 99 -23.84 -18.29 28.84
CA LYS A 99 -23.47 -17.17 29.73
C LYS A 99 -22.09 -16.59 29.40
N LEU A 100 -21.09 -17.44 29.16
CA LEU A 100 -19.73 -17.00 28.80
C LEU A 100 -19.72 -16.23 27.48
N ASN A 101 -20.41 -16.76 26.47
CA ASN A 101 -20.51 -16.16 25.14
C ASN A 101 -21.24 -14.81 25.20
N TYR A 102 -22.40 -14.74 25.87
CA TYR A 102 -23.12 -13.48 26.08
C TYR A 102 -22.27 -12.44 26.80
N PHE A 103 -21.54 -12.82 27.85
CA PHE A 103 -20.68 -11.88 28.58
C PHE A 103 -19.48 -11.40 27.76
N ILE A 104 -18.86 -12.26 26.95
CA ILE A 104 -17.75 -11.88 26.06
C ILE A 104 -18.24 -10.97 24.93
N MET A 105 -19.40 -11.23 24.33
CA MET A 105 -20.01 -10.32 23.36
C MET A 105 -20.41 -8.98 23.99
N TYR A 106 -20.89 -8.98 25.24
CA TYR A 106 -21.15 -7.75 26.00
C TYR A 106 -19.88 -6.93 26.27
N ILE A 107 -18.76 -7.56 26.65
CA ILE A 107 -17.45 -6.90 26.78
C ILE A 107 -17.02 -6.23 25.47
N LEU A 108 -17.17 -6.94 24.36
CA LEU A 108 -16.65 -6.54 23.06
C LEU A 108 -17.54 -5.51 22.33
N ASN A 109 -18.83 -5.43 22.68
CA ASN A 109 -19.80 -4.56 22.02
C ASN A 109 -20.25 -3.34 22.85
N GLU A 110 -20.37 -3.45 24.19
CA GLU A 110 -21.04 -2.42 25.02
C GLU A 110 -20.10 -1.59 25.91
N LYS A 111 -18.77 -1.77 25.82
CA LYS A 111 -17.80 -0.98 26.61
C LYS A 111 -16.55 -0.63 25.82
N ASP A 112 -15.89 0.44 26.26
CA ASP A 112 -14.55 0.86 25.82
C ASP A 112 -13.48 -0.17 26.24
N CYS A 113 -13.50 -1.34 25.61
CA CYS A 113 -12.51 -2.39 25.78
C CYS A 113 -11.15 -1.86 25.29
N SER A 114 -10.29 -1.45 26.21
CA SER A 114 -9.04 -0.77 25.83
C SER A 114 -8.19 -1.68 24.93
N PRO A 115 -7.52 -1.16 23.88
CA PRO A 115 -6.81 -2.04 22.93
C PRO A 115 -5.71 -2.90 23.55
N MET A 116 -5.14 -2.50 24.69
CA MET A 116 -4.22 -3.33 25.46
C MET A 116 -4.92 -4.54 26.09
N PHE A 117 -6.13 -4.34 26.61
CA PHE A 117 -6.95 -5.42 27.18
C PHE A 117 -7.48 -6.35 26.08
N ALA A 118 -7.87 -5.82 24.92
CA ALA A 118 -8.19 -6.63 23.75
C ALA A 118 -6.99 -7.50 23.29
N ASN A 119 -5.76 -6.98 23.38
CA ASN A 119 -4.55 -7.78 23.16
C ASN A 119 -4.40 -8.90 24.21
N ASP A 120 -4.62 -8.65 25.50
CA ASP A 120 -4.53 -9.68 26.55
C ASP A 120 -5.53 -10.83 26.34
N ILE A 121 -6.76 -10.50 25.93
CA ILE A 121 -7.80 -11.47 25.55
C ILE A 121 -7.36 -12.28 24.33
N LEU A 122 -6.83 -11.62 23.30
CA LEU A 122 -6.38 -12.26 22.07
C LEU A 122 -5.18 -13.19 22.30
N ASP A 123 -4.17 -12.74 23.05
CA ASP A 123 -3.00 -13.53 23.43
C ASP A 123 -3.43 -14.79 24.20
N SER A 124 -4.42 -14.68 25.09
CA SER A 124 -5.01 -15.81 25.82
C SER A 124 -5.69 -16.81 24.88
N ILE A 125 -6.51 -16.34 23.94
CA ILE A 125 -7.17 -17.21 22.95
C ILE A 125 -6.13 -17.90 22.05
N PHE A 126 -5.18 -17.16 21.49
CA PHE A 126 -4.16 -17.72 20.59
C PHE A 126 -3.19 -18.67 21.31
N LEU A 127 -2.85 -18.40 22.57
CA LEU A 127 -2.06 -19.31 23.38
C LEU A 127 -2.80 -20.64 23.62
N ASN A 128 -4.13 -20.60 23.80
CA ASN A 128 -4.95 -21.81 23.93
C ASN A 128 -5.15 -22.57 22.61
N LEU A 129 -5.04 -21.90 21.46
CA LEU A 129 -4.98 -22.56 20.15
C LEU A 129 -3.64 -23.30 19.91
N VAL A 130 -2.54 -22.86 20.54
CA VAL A 130 -1.18 -23.43 20.35
C VAL A 130 -0.82 -24.50 21.39
N ILE A 131 -1.30 -24.39 22.63
CA ILE A 131 -0.95 -25.33 23.71
C ILE A 131 -1.52 -26.74 23.45
N ASP A 132 -0.78 -27.78 23.87
CA ASP A 132 -1.17 -29.20 23.89
C ASP A 132 -1.64 -29.74 22.53
N ASP A 133 -1.08 -29.23 21.42
CA ASP A 133 -1.46 -29.52 20.03
C ASP A 133 -2.98 -29.33 19.76
N PHE A 134 -3.64 -28.47 20.54
CA PHE A 134 -5.10 -28.35 20.59
C PHE A 134 -5.76 -28.08 19.23
N VAL A 135 -5.19 -27.22 18.39
CA VAL A 135 -5.69 -26.97 17.03
C VAL A 135 -5.57 -28.21 16.14
N GLU A 136 -4.47 -28.96 16.24
CA GLU A 136 -4.30 -30.19 15.46
C GLU A 136 -5.32 -31.27 15.91
N ILE A 137 -5.58 -31.38 17.22
CA ILE A 137 -6.60 -32.27 17.80
C ILE A 137 -8.01 -31.86 17.33
N CYS A 138 -8.35 -30.57 17.39
CA CYS A 138 -9.61 -30.03 16.86
C CYS A 138 -9.82 -30.38 15.40
N PHE A 139 -8.81 -30.11 14.56
CA PHE A 139 -8.90 -30.30 13.12
C PHE A 139 -8.92 -31.78 12.73
N LYS A 140 -8.13 -32.63 13.40
CA LYS A 140 -8.25 -34.10 13.29
C LYS A 140 -9.66 -34.58 13.63
N ARG A 141 -10.29 -34.04 14.69
CA ARG A 141 -11.66 -34.39 15.08
C ARG A 141 -12.72 -33.90 14.09
N LEU A 142 -12.63 -32.67 13.60
CA LEU A 142 -13.56 -32.14 12.61
C LEU A 142 -13.55 -33.00 11.33
N LEU A 143 -12.36 -33.41 10.88
CA LEU A 143 -12.19 -34.30 9.73
C LEU A 143 -12.61 -35.76 10.04
N SER A 144 -12.31 -36.31 11.22
CA SER A 144 -12.76 -37.67 11.58
C SER A 144 -14.27 -37.78 11.79
N ASN A 145 -14.94 -36.68 12.15
CA ASN A 145 -16.39 -36.63 12.27
C ASN A 145 -17.12 -36.60 10.91
N GLU A 146 -16.40 -36.55 9.79
CA GLU A 146 -16.94 -36.94 8.48
C GLU A 146 -17.18 -38.46 8.38
N THR A 147 -16.37 -39.27 9.07
CA THR A 147 -16.51 -40.74 9.08
C THR A 147 -17.56 -41.23 10.09
N ILE A 148 -17.85 -40.47 11.14
CA ILE A 148 -18.86 -40.84 12.16
C ILE A 148 -20.27 -40.43 11.69
N SER A 149 -20.79 -41.18 10.71
CA SER A 149 -22.20 -41.21 10.33
C SER A 149 -22.84 -42.60 10.54
N THR A 150 -22.08 -43.58 11.00
CA THR A 150 -22.44 -45.02 10.92
C THR A 150 -22.22 -45.81 12.21
N ILE A 151 -22.09 -45.13 13.36
CA ILE A 151 -22.16 -45.69 14.70
C ILE A 151 -23.04 -44.72 15.51
N GLY A 152 -24.15 -45.10 16.14
CA GLY A 152 -24.66 -46.43 16.48
C GLY A 152 -24.83 -46.50 18.00
N PHE A 153 -26.07 -46.71 18.47
CA PHE A 153 -26.54 -46.53 19.87
C PHE A 153 -26.63 -45.08 20.38
N VAL A 154 -27.83 -44.51 20.35
CA VAL A 154 -28.67 -44.28 21.56
C VAL A 154 -30.12 -44.58 21.17
N THR A 155 -30.91 -45.18 22.05
CA THR A 155 -32.29 -45.64 21.76
C THR A 155 -33.35 -44.96 22.63
N THR A 156 -33.68 -43.69 22.34
CA THR A 156 -34.94 -43.03 22.69
C THR A 156 -35.06 -41.71 21.92
N ASN A 157 -36.12 -41.54 21.11
CA ASN A 157 -36.28 -40.34 20.28
C ASN A 157 -36.90 -39.13 21.03
N GLU A 158 -37.47 -39.34 22.22
CA GLU A 158 -38.34 -38.35 22.87
C GLU A 158 -37.57 -37.32 23.71
N GLU A 159 -36.40 -37.67 24.26
CA GLU A 159 -35.53 -36.72 24.98
C GLU A 159 -34.68 -35.86 24.03
N PHE A 160 -34.54 -36.24 22.76
CA PHE A 160 -33.70 -35.51 21.80
C PHE A 160 -34.33 -34.21 21.28
N SER A 161 -35.66 -34.06 21.35
CA SER A 161 -36.42 -32.98 20.69
C SER A 161 -36.55 -31.68 21.51
N GLN A 162 -36.08 -31.66 22.76
CA GLN A 162 -36.11 -30.47 23.63
C GLN A 162 -34.75 -29.77 23.80
N TYR A 163 -33.68 -30.33 23.21
CA TYR A 163 -32.33 -29.73 23.25
C TYR A 163 -31.90 -29.32 21.84
N ASP A 164 -31.90 -28.01 21.57
CA ASP A 164 -31.31 -27.43 20.35
C ASP A 164 -29.77 -27.51 20.43
N ARG A 165 -29.26 -28.71 20.13
CA ARG A 165 -27.89 -29.14 20.45
C ARG A 165 -26.83 -28.21 19.87
N ILE A 166 -26.10 -27.56 20.78
CA ILE A 166 -24.79 -26.97 20.50
C ILE A 166 -23.87 -28.12 20.05
N ASP A 167 -23.42 -28.05 18.81
CA ASP A 167 -22.57 -29.04 18.15
C ASP A 167 -21.10 -28.57 18.17
N PHE A 168 -20.14 -29.49 18.19
CA PHE A 168 -18.71 -29.17 18.31
C PHE A 168 -18.19 -28.15 17.26
N PRO A 169 -18.56 -28.22 15.97
CA PRO A 169 -18.21 -27.18 15.00
C PRO A 169 -18.73 -25.78 15.37
N LYS A 170 -19.93 -25.67 15.96
CA LYS A 170 -20.51 -24.37 16.39
C LYS A 170 -19.72 -23.76 17.55
N ILE A 171 -19.17 -24.59 18.45
CA ILE A 171 -18.29 -24.13 19.54
C ILE A 171 -17.00 -23.56 18.96
N ILE A 172 -16.37 -24.27 18.01
CA ILE A 172 -15.14 -23.82 17.34
C ILE A 172 -15.38 -22.56 16.49
N GLU A 173 -16.47 -22.53 15.72
CA GLU A 173 -16.92 -21.38 14.92
C GLU A 173 -17.07 -20.11 15.76
N GLN A 174 -17.74 -20.20 16.92
CA GLN A 174 -17.97 -19.07 17.81
C GLN A 174 -16.71 -18.67 18.60
N TYR A 175 -15.87 -19.61 19.02
CA TYR A 175 -14.59 -19.31 19.68
C TYR A 175 -13.63 -18.55 18.75
N ILE A 176 -13.60 -18.92 17.46
CA ILE A 176 -12.86 -18.21 16.42
C ILE A 176 -13.56 -16.87 16.09
N GLY A 177 -14.88 -16.81 16.17
CA GLY A 177 -15.65 -15.56 16.12
C GLY A 177 -15.25 -14.57 17.21
N HIS A 178 -15.07 -15.01 18.46
CA HIS A 178 -14.54 -14.18 19.54
C HIS A 178 -13.12 -13.69 19.24
N ALA A 179 -12.27 -14.55 18.68
CA ALA A 179 -10.94 -14.14 18.22
C ALA A 179 -11.01 -13.06 17.13
N ASN A 180 -11.92 -13.18 16.15
CA ASN A 180 -12.10 -12.20 15.07
C ASN A 180 -12.42 -10.80 15.60
N THR A 181 -13.33 -10.72 16.58
CA THR A 181 -13.72 -9.46 17.25
C THR A 181 -12.63 -8.92 18.18
N CYS A 182 -11.79 -9.79 18.76
CA CYS A 182 -10.61 -9.33 19.49
C CYS A 182 -9.55 -8.77 18.53
N VAL A 183 -9.31 -9.38 17.37
CA VAL A 183 -8.33 -8.90 16.38
C VAL A 183 -8.71 -7.54 15.80
N SER A 184 -9.99 -7.24 15.56
CA SER A 184 -10.39 -5.92 15.05
C SER A 184 -9.98 -4.79 16.02
N ILE A 185 -10.28 -4.95 17.32
CA ILE A 185 -9.95 -3.99 18.40
C ILE A 185 -8.44 -4.01 18.73
N ALA A 186 -7.76 -5.16 18.59
CA ALA A 186 -6.36 -5.35 18.98
C ALA A 186 -5.39 -4.41 18.23
N VAL A 187 -4.44 -3.85 18.99
CA VAL A 187 -3.34 -3.01 18.50
C VAL A 187 -2.05 -3.82 18.58
N ILE A 188 -1.81 -4.64 17.55
CA ILE A 188 -0.67 -5.56 17.45
C ILE A 188 0.54 -4.80 16.88
N ARG A 189 1.47 -4.40 17.75
CA ARG A 189 2.56 -3.45 17.41
C ARG A 189 3.86 -4.09 16.89
N SER A 190 4.02 -5.41 17.01
CA SER A 190 5.32 -6.08 16.78
C SER A 190 5.20 -7.36 15.96
N LYS A 191 5.88 -7.41 14.80
CA LYS A 191 6.07 -8.66 14.05
C LYS A 191 6.77 -9.71 14.91
N TYR A 192 7.79 -9.31 15.68
CA TYR A 192 8.69 -10.22 16.36
C TYR A 192 8.00 -11.03 17.47
N GLU A 193 7.17 -10.37 18.27
CA GLU A 193 6.44 -11.01 19.38
C GLU A 193 5.37 -11.98 18.85
N PHE A 194 4.62 -11.56 17.82
CA PHE A 194 3.62 -12.41 17.16
C PHE A 194 4.27 -13.60 16.44
N SER A 195 5.33 -13.36 15.67
CA SER A 195 6.04 -14.38 14.87
C SER A 195 6.61 -15.48 15.75
N ASN A 196 7.22 -15.14 16.89
CA ASN A 196 7.85 -16.12 17.78
C ASN A 196 6.84 -16.98 18.55
N ARG A 197 5.58 -16.56 18.66
CA ARG A 197 4.52 -17.29 19.39
C ARG A 197 3.55 -18.03 18.46
N TYR A 198 3.18 -17.44 17.32
CA TYR A 198 1.99 -17.83 16.56
C TYR A 198 2.25 -18.23 15.10
N SER A 199 3.50 -18.24 14.61
CA SER A 199 3.79 -18.68 13.23
C SER A 199 3.32 -20.12 12.95
N SER A 200 3.53 -21.04 13.90
CA SER A 200 3.05 -22.43 13.78
C SER A 200 1.53 -22.53 13.74
N LEU A 201 0.82 -21.66 14.47
CA LEU A 201 -0.64 -21.58 14.41
C LEU A 201 -1.09 -21.17 13.00
N MET A 202 -0.46 -20.15 12.41
CA MET A 202 -0.79 -19.72 11.05
C MET A 202 -0.58 -20.85 10.04
N ILE A 203 0.49 -21.64 10.16
CA ILE A 203 0.72 -22.83 9.31
C ILE A 203 -0.39 -23.88 9.51
N TYR A 204 -0.76 -24.23 10.75
CA TYR A 204 -1.84 -25.21 10.98
C TYR A 204 -3.22 -24.74 10.47
N LEU A 205 -3.55 -23.45 10.61
CA LEU A 205 -4.79 -22.89 10.04
C LEU A 205 -4.79 -22.97 8.51
N GLN A 206 -3.66 -22.63 7.88
CA GLN A 206 -3.44 -22.69 6.44
C GLN A 206 -3.55 -24.11 5.88
N GLU A 207 -2.91 -25.09 6.53
CA GLU A 207 -2.95 -26.50 6.13
C GLU A 207 -4.36 -27.08 6.27
N PHE A 208 -5.09 -26.73 7.32
CA PHE A 208 -6.48 -27.16 7.49
C PHE A 208 -7.41 -26.62 6.40
N ILE A 209 -7.35 -25.31 6.12
CA ILE A 209 -8.11 -24.71 5.01
C ILE A 209 -7.73 -25.36 3.68
N ASN A 210 -6.44 -25.58 3.44
CA ASN A 210 -5.95 -26.25 2.25
C ASN A 210 -6.55 -27.67 2.10
N ASN A 211 -6.46 -28.48 3.14
CA ASN A 211 -6.90 -29.87 3.10
C ASN A 211 -8.42 -29.96 2.87
N TYR A 212 -9.20 -29.10 3.54
CA TYR A 212 -10.63 -28.98 3.28
C TYR A 212 -10.93 -28.54 1.84
N LEU A 213 -10.37 -27.43 1.35
CA LEU A 213 -10.70 -26.88 0.04
C LEU A 213 -10.16 -27.71 -1.15
N THR A 214 -9.12 -28.53 -0.94
CA THR A 214 -8.47 -29.29 -2.04
C THR A 214 -8.68 -30.81 -1.99
N THR A 215 -9.10 -31.37 -0.84
CA THR A 215 -9.20 -32.85 -0.65
C THR A 215 -10.62 -33.32 -0.34
N ALA A 216 -11.55 -32.44 0.06
CA ALA A 216 -12.94 -32.84 0.34
C ALA A 216 -13.70 -33.23 -0.94
N ASN A 217 -14.18 -34.48 -1.00
CA ASN A 217 -15.05 -34.93 -2.10
C ASN A 217 -16.37 -34.15 -2.11
N HIS A 218 -16.70 -33.53 -3.25
CA HIS A 218 -17.74 -32.50 -3.40
C HIS A 218 -19.17 -32.88 -2.93
N HIS A 219 -19.48 -34.16 -2.68
CA HIS A 219 -20.85 -34.61 -2.38
C HIS A 219 -21.27 -34.57 -0.90
N HIS A 220 -20.35 -34.44 0.07
CA HIS A 220 -20.67 -34.49 1.50
C HIS A 220 -20.10 -33.34 2.35
N ILE A 221 -19.91 -32.16 1.73
CA ILE A 221 -19.62 -30.93 2.47
C ILE A 221 -20.77 -30.62 3.45
N ARG A 222 -20.52 -30.80 4.75
CA ARG A 222 -21.43 -30.32 5.80
C ARG A 222 -21.30 -28.81 5.91
N THR A 223 -22.39 -28.07 5.73
CA THR A 223 -22.44 -26.59 5.80
C THR A 223 -21.83 -26.03 7.10
N ARG A 224 -21.88 -26.77 8.21
CA ARG A 224 -21.23 -26.39 9.48
C ARG A 224 -19.70 -26.30 9.38
N LEU A 225 -19.05 -27.17 8.61
CA LEU A 225 -17.59 -27.14 8.44
C LEU A 225 -17.17 -25.96 7.54
N LEU A 226 -18.01 -25.62 6.55
CA LEU A 226 -17.84 -24.42 5.73
C LEU A 226 -17.85 -23.14 6.58
N TYR A 227 -18.75 -23.02 7.57
CA TYR A 227 -18.77 -21.87 8.49
C TYR A 227 -17.51 -21.80 9.38
N VAL A 228 -17.03 -22.92 9.92
CA VAL A 228 -15.73 -22.95 10.65
C VAL A 228 -14.59 -22.45 9.76
N ILE A 229 -14.52 -22.93 8.51
CA ILE A 229 -13.51 -22.51 7.53
C ILE A 229 -13.63 -21.01 7.20
N ALA A 230 -14.85 -20.50 7.05
CA ALA A 230 -15.12 -19.07 6.84
C ALA A 230 -14.68 -18.23 8.05
N SER A 231 -14.95 -18.67 9.28
CA SER A 231 -14.49 -18.01 10.50
C SER A 231 -12.97 -17.95 10.62
N ILE A 232 -12.25 -19.02 10.24
CA ILE A 232 -10.77 -19.04 10.17
C ILE A 232 -10.26 -18.09 9.08
N LEU A 233 -10.89 -18.10 7.89
CA LEU A 233 -10.53 -17.19 6.80
C LEU A 233 -10.75 -15.72 7.18
N THR A 234 -11.81 -15.40 7.93
CA THR A 234 -12.03 -14.06 8.50
C THR A 234 -10.99 -13.71 9.58
N LEU A 235 -10.49 -14.69 10.37
CA LEU A 235 -9.38 -14.45 11.29
C LEU A 235 -8.10 -14.06 10.54
N ILE A 236 -7.79 -14.79 9.47
CA ILE A 236 -6.62 -14.52 8.62
C ILE A 236 -6.79 -13.17 7.89
N TRP A 237 -8.00 -12.81 7.44
CA TRP A 237 -8.29 -11.48 6.90
C TRP A 237 -8.03 -10.39 7.94
N ASN A 238 -8.62 -10.47 9.13
CA ASN A 238 -8.46 -9.47 10.19
C ASN A 238 -6.99 -9.35 10.66
N LEU A 239 -6.22 -10.44 10.64
CA LEU A 239 -4.79 -10.43 10.96
C LEU A 239 -3.91 -9.89 9.83
N THR A 240 -4.20 -10.25 8.57
CA THR A 240 -3.46 -9.71 7.40
C THR A 240 -3.74 -8.23 7.19
N ASP A 241 -4.87 -7.70 7.69
CA ASP A 241 -5.15 -6.27 7.67
C ASP A 241 -4.17 -5.45 8.52
N LYS A 242 -3.69 -6.03 9.63
CA LYS A 242 -2.67 -5.44 10.48
C LYS A 242 -1.32 -5.49 9.73
N ILE A 243 -0.98 -4.41 9.02
CA ILE A 243 0.15 -4.30 8.08
C ILE A 243 1.47 -4.90 8.62
N ALA A 244 1.76 -4.71 9.91
CA ALA A 244 2.95 -5.25 10.57
C ALA A 244 3.06 -6.79 10.56
N LEU A 245 1.93 -7.50 10.40
CA LEU A 245 1.85 -8.96 10.35
C LEU A 245 1.91 -9.52 8.92
N ILE A 246 1.64 -8.72 7.87
CA ILE A 246 1.68 -9.17 6.45
C ILE A 246 2.95 -10.00 6.15
N PRO A 247 4.17 -9.61 6.57
CA PRO A 247 5.36 -10.41 6.30
C PRO A 247 5.32 -11.82 6.91
N ILE A 248 4.60 -12.07 8.01
CA ILE A 248 4.46 -13.42 8.59
C ILE A 248 3.62 -14.31 7.66
N PHE A 249 2.55 -13.75 7.07
CA PHE A 249 1.73 -14.46 6.09
C PHE A 249 2.47 -14.70 4.77
N ILE A 250 3.39 -13.81 4.39
CA ILE A 250 4.34 -14.04 3.29
C ILE A 250 5.31 -15.19 3.63
N ASP A 251 5.95 -15.14 4.80
CA ASP A 251 6.96 -16.12 5.25
C ASP A 251 6.36 -17.52 5.42
N THR A 252 5.09 -17.60 5.86
CA THR A 252 4.29 -18.85 5.94
C THR A 252 3.62 -19.23 4.61
N GLY A 253 3.81 -18.47 3.52
CA GLY A 253 3.43 -18.87 2.17
C GLY A 253 1.94 -18.69 1.82
N TYR A 254 1.18 -17.88 2.56
CA TYR A 254 -0.25 -17.66 2.31
C TYR A 254 -0.58 -17.17 0.90
N ILE A 255 0.32 -16.41 0.25
CA ILE A 255 0.11 -15.93 -1.13
C ILE A 255 -0.01 -17.08 -2.13
N GLN A 256 0.71 -18.21 -1.93
CA GLN A 256 0.48 -19.39 -2.77
C GLN A 256 -0.88 -20.02 -2.47
N LYS A 257 -1.23 -20.13 -1.18
CA LYS A 257 -2.46 -20.82 -0.75
C LYS A 257 -3.73 -20.06 -1.07
N SER A 258 -3.78 -18.74 -0.91
CA SER A 258 -4.94 -17.93 -1.30
C SER A 258 -5.24 -18.01 -2.79
N ILE A 259 -4.22 -18.13 -3.65
CA ILE A 259 -4.40 -18.38 -5.09
C ILE A 259 -4.94 -19.80 -5.32
N GLU A 260 -4.32 -20.83 -4.72
CA GLU A 260 -4.81 -22.21 -4.82
C GLU A 260 -6.27 -22.36 -4.38
N TRP A 261 -6.68 -21.66 -3.32
CA TRP A 261 -8.06 -21.67 -2.81
C TRP A 261 -9.06 -21.10 -3.81
N ILE A 262 -8.76 -19.95 -4.47
CA ILE A 262 -9.63 -19.37 -5.52
C ILE A 262 -9.75 -20.30 -6.75
N CYS A 263 -8.73 -21.10 -7.04
CA CYS A 263 -8.78 -22.08 -8.13
C CYS A 263 -9.69 -23.29 -7.84
N THR A 264 -10.15 -23.50 -6.61
CA THR A 264 -10.99 -24.67 -6.25
C THR A 264 -12.45 -24.54 -6.69
N ASP A 265 -13.10 -25.69 -6.97
CA ASP A 265 -14.54 -25.74 -7.22
C ASP A 265 -15.36 -25.51 -5.94
N ILE A 266 -14.78 -25.75 -4.76
CA ILE A 266 -15.42 -25.47 -3.46
C ILE A 266 -15.55 -23.97 -3.24
N PHE A 267 -14.52 -23.19 -3.61
CA PHE A 267 -14.62 -21.72 -3.70
C PHE A 267 -15.71 -21.30 -4.68
N ALA A 268 -15.69 -21.86 -5.90
CA ALA A 268 -16.67 -21.49 -6.93
C ALA A 268 -18.13 -21.81 -6.53
N SER A 269 -18.35 -22.85 -5.72
CA SER A 269 -19.67 -23.27 -5.25
C SER A 269 -20.18 -22.53 -4.00
N HIS A 270 -19.32 -21.78 -3.31
CA HIS A 270 -19.63 -21.12 -2.02
C HIS A 270 -19.02 -19.72 -1.93
N ILE A 271 -18.95 -19.02 -3.06
CA ILE A 271 -18.26 -17.73 -3.19
C ILE A 271 -18.94 -16.62 -2.37
N ASN A 272 -20.24 -16.71 -2.09
CA ASN A 272 -20.95 -15.87 -1.12
C ASN A 272 -20.36 -15.90 0.31
N ILE A 273 -19.77 -17.03 0.71
CA ILE A 273 -19.20 -17.25 2.06
C ILE A 273 -17.66 -17.13 2.03
N LEU A 274 -17.02 -17.66 0.99
CA LEU A 274 -15.55 -17.75 0.88
C LEU A 274 -14.91 -16.59 0.11
N GLY A 275 -15.66 -15.89 -0.74
CA GLY A 275 -15.18 -14.83 -1.62
C GLY A 275 -14.56 -13.66 -0.85
N ASN A 276 -15.34 -13.03 0.04
CA ASN A 276 -14.92 -11.85 0.80
C ASN A 276 -13.60 -12.07 1.54
N PRO A 277 -13.46 -13.05 2.46
CA PRO A 277 -12.22 -13.16 3.23
C PRO A 277 -11.02 -13.58 2.37
N ILE A 278 -11.17 -14.47 1.38
CA ILE A 278 -10.03 -14.91 0.55
C ILE A 278 -9.53 -13.77 -0.37
N ILE A 279 -10.43 -13.01 -1.00
CA ILE A 279 -10.04 -11.89 -1.85
C ILE A 279 -9.49 -10.73 -1.01
N SER A 280 -10.05 -10.47 0.18
CA SER A 280 -9.49 -9.52 1.14
C SER A 280 -8.08 -9.91 1.61
N ILE A 281 -7.80 -11.20 1.83
CA ILE A 281 -6.44 -11.69 2.12
C ILE A 281 -5.48 -11.37 0.97
N ILE A 282 -5.89 -11.60 -0.29
CA ILE A 282 -5.05 -11.28 -1.46
C ILE A 282 -4.81 -9.77 -1.58
N HIS A 283 -5.85 -8.95 -1.40
CA HIS A 283 -5.73 -7.50 -1.32
C HIS A 283 -4.72 -7.09 -0.23
N ASN A 284 -4.86 -7.65 0.97
CA ASN A 284 -4.01 -7.31 2.09
C ASN A 284 -2.54 -7.69 1.87
N LEU A 285 -2.28 -8.90 1.38
CA LEU A 285 -0.93 -9.34 0.99
C LEU A 285 -0.30 -8.45 -0.10
N SER A 286 -1.11 -7.78 -0.93
CA SER A 286 -0.66 -6.85 -1.97
C SER A 286 -0.30 -5.43 -1.49
N ARG A 287 -0.57 -5.11 -0.21
CA ARG A 287 -0.11 -3.86 0.46
C ARG A 287 1.39 -3.89 0.78
N ASP A 288 1.99 -5.07 0.91
CA ASP A 288 3.45 -5.23 1.00
C ASP A 288 4.12 -5.36 -0.38
N LYS A 289 5.37 -4.87 -0.50
CA LYS A 289 6.16 -4.89 -1.74
C LYS A 289 6.59 -6.30 -2.17
N ILE A 290 6.97 -7.16 -1.23
CA ILE A 290 7.36 -8.55 -1.52
C ILE A 290 6.11 -9.36 -1.87
N GLY A 291 5.03 -9.17 -1.10
CA GLY A 291 3.74 -9.81 -1.34
C GLY A 291 3.18 -9.48 -2.73
N LEU A 292 3.09 -8.19 -3.06
CA LEU A 292 2.72 -7.71 -4.40
C LEU A 292 3.58 -8.32 -5.51
N LYS A 293 4.91 -8.35 -5.35
CA LYS A 293 5.83 -8.92 -6.36
C LYS A 293 5.55 -10.41 -6.59
N GLN A 294 5.34 -11.18 -5.53
CA GLN A 294 5.01 -12.61 -5.64
C GLN A 294 3.63 -12.85 -6.27
N LEU A 295 2.60 -12.12 -5.85
CA LEU A 295 1.24 -12.22 -6.42
C LEU A 295 1.23 -11.91 -7.93
N ARG A 296 1.98 -10.88 -8.36
CA ARG A 296 2.18 -10.55 -9.77
C ARG A 296 2.95 -11.65 -10.52
N THR A 297 4.03 -12.19 -9.94
CA THR A 297 4.79 -13.31 -10.53
C THR A 297 3.93 -14.56 -10.72
N LYS A 298 2.94 -14.79 -9.85
CA LYS A 298 1.99 -15.91 -9.90
C LYS A 298 0.75 -15.65 -10.76
N LYS A 299 0.70 -14.55 -11.53
CA LYS A 299 -0.45 -14.16 -12.39
C LYS A 299 -1.78 -14.03 -11.65
N THR A 300 -1.77 -13.60 -10.39
CA THR A 300 -2.99 -13.49 -9.57
C THR A 300 -4.06 -12.60 -10.19
N PHE A 301 -3.67 -11.56 -10.94
CA PHE A 301 -4.61 -10.73 -11.72
C PHE A 301 -5.41 -11.58 -12.72
N ASP A 302 -4.72 -12.37 -13.55
CA ASP A 302 -5.36 -13.15 -14.62
C ASP A 302 -6.36 -14.16 -14.00
N ILE A 303 -5.95 -14.86 -12.93
CA ILE A 303 -6.76 -15.83 -12.17
C ILE A 303 -7.99 -15.17 -11.52
N LEU A 304 -7.86 -13.95 -11.01
CA LEU A 304 -8.99 -13.18 -10.48
C LEU A 304 -9.97 -12.79 -11.60
N MET A 305 -9.48 -12.38 -12.77
CA MET A 305 -10.35 -12.03 -13.89
C MET A 305 -11.10 -13.24 -14.48
N GLU A 306 -10.53 -14.46 -14.40
CA GLU A 306 -11.25 -15.70 -14.72
C GLU A 306 -12.45 -15.96 -13.79
N ARG A 307 -12.46 -15.42 -12.57
CA ARG A 307 -13.58 -15.51 -11.62
C ARG A 307 -14.55 -14.33 -11.65
N LYS A 308 -14.27 -13.29 -12.46
CA LYS A 308 -15.07 -12.05 -12.53
C LYS A 308 -16.58 -12.26 -12.72
N GLN A 309 -16.96 -13.13 -13.65
CA GLN A 309 -18.38 -13.35 -13.97
C GLN A 309 -19.13 -13.92 -12.76
N LEU A 310 -18.56 -14.95 -12.13
CA LEU A 310 -19.11 -15.57 -10.93
C LEU A 310 -19.25 -14.56 -9.77
N ILE A 311 -18.26 -13.68 -9.58
CA ILE A 311 -18.31 -12.62 -8.56
C ILE A 311 -19.45 -11.63 -8.82
N ASN A 312 -19.66 -11.24 -10.07
CA ASN A 312 -20.75 -10.35 -10.46
C ASN A 312 -22.14 -11.02 -10.29
N ASP A 313 -22.25 -12.31 -10.60
CA ASP A 313 -23.51 -13.06 -10.55
C ASP A 313 -24.04 -13.26 -9.12
N GLU A 314 -23.19 -13.18 -8.09
CA GLU A 314 -23.59 -13.20 -6.67
C GLU A 314 -24.35 -11.95 -6.21
N ASN A 315 -24.33 -10.85 -6.98
CA ASN A 315 -24.98 -9.57 -6.64
C ASN A 315 -24.56 -9.00 -5.26
N ASN A 316 -23.35 -9.33 -4.79
CA ASN A 316 -22.81 -8.87 -3.51
C ASN A 316 -21.92 -7.62 -3.72
N GLU A 317 -22.37 -6.47 -3.21
CA GLU A 317 -21.68 -5.18 -3.39
C GLU A 317 -20.29 -5.16 -2.72
N ASP A 318 -20.19 -5.62 -1.48
CA ASP A 318 -18.94 -5.66 -0.73
C ASP A 318 -17.90 -6.56 -1.40
N LEU A 319 -18.33 -7.72 -1.90
CA LEU A 319 -17.50 -8.64 -2.68
C LEU A 319 -17.01 -7.98 -3.97
N THR A 320 -17.89 -7.24 -4.65
CA THR A 320 -17.55 -6.52 -5.89
C THR A 320 -16.54 -5.40 -5.61
N LYS A 321 -16.73 -4.62 -4.53
CA LYS A 321 -15.79 -3.59 -4.05
C LYS A 321 -14.42 -4.19 -3.71
N VAL A 322 -14.38 -5.24 -2.88
CA VAL A 322 -13.15 -5.93 -2.45
C VAL A 322 -12.41 -6.55 -3.64
N PHE A 323 -13.14 -7.17 -4.57
CA PHE A 323 -12.60 -7.69 -5.82
C PHE A 323 -11.99 -6.59 -6.69
N GLY A 324 -12.70 -5.48 -6.92
CA GLY A 324 -12.17 -4.33 -7.63
C GLY A 324 -10.89 -3.77 -6.99
N ARG A 325 -10.89 -3.59 -5.65
CA ARG A 325 -9.72 -3.14 -4.87
C ARG A 325 -8.53 -4.09 -5.05
N ALA A 326 -8.74 -5.42 -5.02
CA ALA A 326 -7.69 -6.41 -5.28
C ALA A 326 -7.16 -6.34 -6.73
N VAL A 327 -8.05 -6.21 -7.73
CA VAL A 327 -7.69 -6.12 -9.16
C VAL A 327 -6.85 -4.87 -9.44
N ILE A 328 -7.24 -3.70 -8.92
CA ILE A 328 -6.47 -2.45 -9.03
C ILE A 328 -5.12 -2.55 -8.31
N ALA A 329 -5.08 -3.16 -7.12
CA ALA A 329 -3.83 -3.33 -6.38
C ALA A 329 -2.81 -4.22 -7.14
N LEU A 330 -3.30 -5.20 -7.90
CA LEU A 330 -2.50 -6.17 -8.64
C LEU A 330 -2.11 -5.77 -10.05
N ALA A 331 -2.97 -5.03 -10.78
CA ALA A 331 -2.79 -4.64 -12.19
C ALA A 331 -1.35 -4.20 -12.48
N VAL A 332 -0.71 -4.82 -13.48
CA VAL A 332 0.75 -4.66 -13.71
C VAL A 332 1.04 -3.72 -14.87
N ASN A 333 0.22 -3.76 -15.91
CA ASN A 333 0.47 -3.07 -17.17
C ASN A 333 -0.82 -2.57 -17.84
N ASP A 334 -0.64 -1.73 -18.84
CA ASP A 334 -1.70 -1.07 -19.59
C ASP A 334 -2.51 -2.07 -20.43
N GLU A 335 -1.95 -3.22 -20.83
CA GLU A 335 -2.63 -4.28 -21.59
C GLU A 335 -3.68 -5.03 -20.76
N GLN A 336 -3.29 -5.53 -19.58
CA GLN A 336 -4.22 -6.10 -18.58
C GLN A 336 -5.33 -5.12 -18.22
N SER A 337 -4.98 -3.83 -18.19
CA SER A 337 -5.87 -2.73 -17.87
C SER A 337 -6.88 -2.46 -18.99
N GLU A 338 -6.42 -2.23 -20.23
CA GLU A 338 -7.26 -1.94 -21.41
C GLU A 338 -8.19 -3.12 -21.74
N ASN A 339 -7.74 -4.36 -21.62
CA ASN A 339 -8.59 -5.55 -21.77
C ASN A 339 -9.73 -5.61 -20.74
N ASN A 340 -9.62 -4.89 -19.62
CA ASN A 340 -10.62 -4.82 -18.55
C ASN A 340 -11.14 -3.39 -18.33
N LYS A 341 -10.92 -2.48 -19.29
CA LYS A 341 -10.99 -1.02 -19.16
C LYS A 341 -12.16 -0.54 -18.32
N LYS A 342 -13.38 -0.88 -18.73
CA LYS A 342 -14.62 -0.48 -18.05
C LYS A 342 -14.60 -0.83 -16.56
N PHE A 343 -14.33 -2.08 -16.20
CA PHE A 343 -14.38 -2.52 -14.80
C PHE A 343 -13.35 -1.79 -13.92
N ILE A 344 -12.19 -1.45 -14.48
CA ILE A 344 -11.16 -0.67 -13.77
C ILE A 344 -11.57 0.81 -13.65
N LEU A 345 -12.29 1.37 -14.64
CA LEU A 345 -12.91 2.70 -14.53
C LEU A 345 -14.00 2.70 -13.45
N ASP A 346 -15.03 1.84 -13.59
CA ASP A 346 -16.13 1.68 -12.62
C ASP A 346 -15.59 1.57 -11.17
N THR A 347 -14.54 0.76 -10.96
CA THR A 347 -13.89 0.59 -9.64
C THR A 347 -13.10 1.83 -9.19
N SER A 348 -12.46 2.55 -10.12
CA SER A 348 -11.69 3.75 -9.79
C SER A 348 -12.59 4.94 -9.42
N GLU A 349 -13.78 5.03 -10.01
CA GLU A 349 -14.82 5.99 -9.61
C GLU A 349 -15.28 5.71 -8.17
N ILE A 350 -15.59 4.44 -7.86
CA ILE A 350 -15.96 4.01 -6.51
C ILE A 350 -14.83 4.31 -5.52
N LEU A 351 -13.57 4.03 -5.85
CA LEU A 351 -12.41 4.38 -5.00
C LEU A 351 -12.27 5.88 -4.78
N TYR A 352 -12.46 6.70 -5.81
CA TYR A 352 -12.43 8.16 -5.69
C TYR A 352 -13.57 8.66 -4.79
N GLN A 353 -14.80 8.15 -4.95
CA GLN A 353 -15.91 8.51 -4.07
C GLN A 353 -15.65 8.06 -2.62
N SER A 354 -15.15 6.83 -2.39
CA SER A 354 -14.74 6.38 -1.05
C SER A 354 -13.68 7.31 -0.41
N CYS A 355 -12.78 7.93 -1.19
CA CYS A 355 -11.84 8.94 -0.66
C CYS A 355 -12.56 10.23 -0.22
N LYS A 356 -13.61 10.66 -0.95
CA LYS A 356 -14.42 11.83 -0.58
C LYS A 356 -15.24 11.57 0.67
N ASP A 357 -15.85 10.38 0.76
CA ASP A 357 -16.63 9.94 1.91
C ASP A 357 -15.75 9.80 3.15
N ALA A 358 -14.59 9.14 3.02
CA ALA A 358 -13.62 9.00 4.10
C ALA A 358 -13.11 10.35 4.62
N ASN A 359 -12.93 11.36 3.76
CA ASN A 359 -12.55 12.71 4.19
C ASN A 359 -13.71 13.51 4.86
N GLN A 360 -14.94 12.99 4.85
CA GLN A 360 -16.07 13.56 5.60
C GLN A 360 -16.29 12.86 6.96
N ASP A 361 -15.69 11.68 7.14
CA ASP A 361 -15.74 10.91 8.39
C ASP A 361 -14.67 11.38 9.41
N VAL A 362 -15.00 11.26 10.69
CA VAL A 362 -14.15 11.71 11.81
C VAL A 362 -12.99 10.75 12.08
N GLU A 363 -13.13 9.46 11.76
CA GLU A 363 -12.04 8.48 11.83
C GLU A 363 -11.30 8.33 10.49
N LEU A 364 -11.62 9.17 9.51
CA LEU A 364 -11.10 9.16 8.15
C LEU A 364 -11.38 7.84 7.39
N LYS A 365 -12.56 7.22 7.56
CA LYS A 365 -12.89 5.89 7.00
C LYS A 365 -14.07 5.89 6.02
N SER A 366 -14.01 4.99 5.03
CA SER A 366 -15.13 4.60 4.16
C SER A 366 -15.08 3.08 3.90
N ASP A 367 -16.22 2.40 3.93
CA ASP A 367 -16.34 0.93 3.96
C ASP A 367 -15.41 0.23 5.00
N GLY A 368 -15.06 0.92 6.09
CA GLY A 368 -14.09 0.44 7.10
C GLY A 368 -12.60 0.66 6.74
N TYR A 369 -12.28 1.10 5.53
CA TYR A 369 -10.91 1.40 5.08
C TYR A 369 -10.55 2.86 5.39
N HIS A 370 -9.38 3.06 6.01
CA HIS A 370 -8.84 4.41 6.25
C HIS A 370 -8.41 5.09 4.93
N LEU A 371 -8.59 6.41 4.84
CA LEU A 371 -8.27 7.26 3.69
C LEU A 371 -6.87 6.99 3.08
N SER A 372 -5.87 6.70 3.92
CA SER A 372 -4.50 6.39 3.46
C SER A 372 -4.38 5.16 2.55
N GLU A 373 -5.34 4.24 2.65
CA GLU A 373 -5.40 2.97 1.92
C GLU A 373 -6.09 3.17 0.57
N LEU A 374 -7.23 3.90 0.61
CA LEU A 374 -8.00 4.30 -0.57
C LEU A 374 -7.14 5.18 -1.50
N LEU A 375 -6.39 6.14 -0.94
CA LEU A 375 -5.41 6.94 -1.67
C LEU A 375 -4.23 6.11 -2.22
N GLU A 376 -3.82 5.02 -1.56
CA GLU A 376 -2.79 4.13 -2.12
C GLU A 376 -3.32 3.38 -3.36
N LEU A 377 -4.54 2.85 -3.28
CA LEU A 377 -5.19 2.17 -4.41
C LEU A 377 -5.47 3.13 -5.57
N LEU A 378 -5.93 4.34 -5.28
CA LEU A 378 -6.18 5.38 -6.29
C LEU A 378 -4.87 5.87 -6.93
N HIS A 379 -3.78 6.02 -6.17
CA HIS A 379 -2.44 6.27 -6.71
C HIS A 379 -1.97 5.17 -7.68
N ARG A 380 -2.20 3.89 -7.32
CA ARG A 380 -1.91 2.74 -8.20
C ARG A 380 -2.76 2.80 -9.48
N ALA A 381 -4.06 3.07 -9.37
CA ALA A 381 -4.96 3.22 -10.51
C ALA A 381 -4.51 4.37 -11.44
N PHE A 382 -4.10 5.51 -10.89
CA PHE A 382 -3.57 6.68 -11.60
C PHE A 382 -2.20 6.45 -12.25
N THR A 383 -1.56 5.27 -12.10
CA THR A 383 -0.42 4.90 -12.96
C THR A 383 -0.85 4.57 -14.40
N ASN A 384 -2.15 4.35 -14.63
CA ASN A 384 -2.73 4.22 -15.95
C ASN A 384 -3.32 5.56 -16.44
N THR A 385 -2.87 6.02 -17.61
CA THR A 385 -3.30 7.29 -18.19
C THR A 385 -4.78 7.34 -18.53
N TYR A 386 -5.43 6.26 -18.98
CA TYR A 386 -6.87 6.33 -19.26
C TYR A 386 -7.69 6.49 -17.97
N VAL A 387 -7.22 5.95 -16.84
CA VAL A 387 -7.91 6.05 -15.55
C VAL A 387 -7.86 7.47 -15.01
N ILE A 388 -6.65 8.06 -14.94
CA ILE A 388 -6.52 9.44 -14.46
C ILE A 388 -7.22 10.43 -15.40
N LYS A 389 -7.24 10.20 -16.72
CA LYS A 389 -8.04 11.01 -17.64
C LYS A 389 -9.54 10.89 -17.36
N HIS A 390 -10.09 9.68 -17.26
CA HIS A 390 -11.51 9.48 -16.99
C HIS A 390 -11.98 10.17 -15.69
N ILE A 391 -11.25 9.94 -14.59
CA ILE A 391 -11.58 10.50 -13.27
C ILE A 391 -11.46 12.04 -13.24
N LEU A 392 -10.56 12.63 -14.03
CA LEU A 392 -10.37 14.10 -14.08
C LEU A 392 -11.18 14.80 -15.18
N GLU A 393 -11.58 14.13 -16.26
CA GLU A 393 -12.14 14.75 -17.47
C GLU A 393 -13.60 14.34 -17.74
N ASP A 394 -13.99 13.08 -17.50
CA ASP A 394 -15.29 12.52 -17.89
C ASP A 394 -16.35 12.57 -16.76
N MET A 395 -15.93 12.73 -15.50
CA MET A 395 -16.81 12.80 -14.32
C MET A 395 -17.66 14.10 -14.31
N ASP A 396 -18.84 14.04 -14.90
CA ASP A 396 -19.92 15.05 -14.84
C ASP A 396 -19.50 16.51 -15.12
N ASN A 397 -18.65 16.72 -16.14
CA ASN A 397 -18.24 18.01 -16.70
C ASN A 397 -17.42 18.95 -15.79
N GLU A 398 -17.29 18.69 -14.48
CA GLU A 398 -16.57 19.58 -13.55
C GLU A 398 -15.07 19.25 -13.40
N LYS A 399 -14.35 19.26 -14.53
CA LYS A 399 -12.90 18.96 -14.61
C LYS A 399 -12.05 19.66 -13.53
N SER A 400 -12.31 20.94 -13.25
CA SER A 400 -11.57 21.67 -12.20
C SER A 400 -11.93 21.17 -10.80
N ALA A 401 -13.20 20.81 -10.50
CA ALA A 401 -13.63 20.42 -9.16
C ALA A 401 -12.93 19.15 -8.63
N VAL A 402 -12.66 18.16 -9.49
CA VAL A 402 -11.90 16.96 -9.10
C VAL A 402 -10.44 17.32 -8.77
N ILE A 403 -9.84 18.21 -9.55
CA ILE A 403 -8.47 18.70 -9.34
C ILE A 403 -8.40 19.57 -8.06
N GLN A 404 -9.39 20.44 -7.82
CA GLN A 404 -9.51 21.22 -6.60
C GLN A 404 -9.66 20.32 -5.38
N TYR A 405 -10.47 19.26 -5.43
CA TYR A 405 -10.62 18.33 -4.30
C TYR A 405 -9.26 17.76 -3.84
N PHE A 406 -8.38 17.34 -4.75
CA PHE A 406 -7.05 16.85 -4.35
C PHE A 406 -6.14 17.96 -3.81
N ALA A 407 -6.27 19.20 -4.31
CA ALA A 407 -5.54 20.36 -3.78
C ALA A 407 -6.04 20.77 -2.38
N GLU A 408 -7.35 20.79 -2.16
CA GLU A 408 -8.02 21.10 -0.89
C GLU A 408 -7.77 20.02 0.16
N LEU A 409 -7.83 18.75 -0.23
CA LEU A 409 -7.42 17.62 0.62
C LEU A 409 -5.95 17.74 1.04
N PHE A 410 -5.08 18.25 0.17
CA PHE A 410 -3.68 18.50 0.56
C PHE A 410 -3.58 19.71 1.51
N LEU A 411 -4.45 20.70 1.38
CA LEU A 411 -4.52 21.87 2.25
C LEU A 411 -5.10 21.56 3.65
N SER A 412 -5.90 20.51 3.83
CA SER A 412 -6.23 20.00 5.17
C SER A 412 -5.07 19.23 5.79
N PHE A 413 -4.35 18.41 5.01
CA PHE A 413 -3.35 17.47 5.52
C PHE A 413 -1.87 17.95 5.52
N TYR A 414 -1.50 19.08 4.89
CA TYR A 414 -0.08 19.48 4.77
C TYR A 414 0.63 19.71 6.12
N GLY A 415 -0.11 19.96 7.22
CA GLY A 415 0.44 20.10 8.57
C GLY A 415 1.22 18.86 9.02
N VAL A 416 0.79 17.66 8.59
CA VAL A 416 1.44 16.35 8.84
C VAL A 416 2.84 16.26 8.20
N LEU A 417 3.19 17.16 7.26
CA LEU A 417 4.55 17.27 6.70
C LEU A 417 5.48 18.20 7.51
N LEU A 418 4.91 18.94 8.47
CA LEU A 418 5.61 19.90 9.34
C LEU A 418 5.67 19.43 10.80
N ASP A 419 4.84 18.46 11.18
CA ASP A 419 4.84 17.79 12.47
C ASP A 419 6.12 16.93 12.65
N PRO A 420 6.79 16.96 13.82
CA PRO A 420 7.91 16.08 14.11
C PRO A 420 7.51 14.62 14.40
N GLU A 421 6.31 14.37 14.94
CA GLU A 421 5.83 13.03 15.37
C GLU A 421 4.40 12.73 14.87
N PRO A 422 4.10 12.86 13.56
CA PRO A 422 2.77 12.60 13.00
C PRO A 422 2.36 11.12 13.08
N ASP A 423 1.06 10.87 13.09
CA ASP A 423 0.51 9.51 12.98
C ASP A 423 0.92 8.81 11.67
N GLU A 424 1.16 7.51 11.72
CA GLU A 424 1.66 6.74 10.57
C GLU A 424 0.60 6.56 9.46
N LEU A 425 -0.69 6.55 9.78
CA LEU A 425 -1.77 6.48 8.79
C LEU A 425 -1.97 7.85 8.12
N GLU A 426 -1.96 8.95 8.88
CA GLU A 426 -1.96 10.31 8.29
C GLU A 426 -0.75 10.52 7.39
N LYS A 427 0.46 10.21 7.89
CA LYS A 427 1.73 10.26 7.15
C LYS A 427 1.71 9.39 5.89
N ARG A 428 1.00 8.25 5.89
CA ARG A 428 0.73 7.41 4.71
C ARG A 428 -0.26 8.08 3.76
N ALA A 429 -1.33 8.71 4.25
CA ALA A 429 -2.28 9.45 3.43
C ALA A 429 -1.59 10.59 2.67
N VAL A 430 -0.85 11.46 3.35
CA VAL A 430 -0.18 12.61 2.70
C VAL A 430 0.90 12.15 1.73
N LYS A 431 1.59 11.04 2.02
CA LYS A 431 2.55 10.41 1.10
C LYS A 431 1.89 10.00 -0.23
N TYR A 432 0.70 9.41 -0.22
CA TYR A 432 0.02 9.03 -1.48
C TYR A 432 -0.71 10.19 -2.13
N LEU A 433 -1.24 11.14 -1.35
CA LEU A 433 -1.83 12.36 -1.86
C LEU A 433 -0.81 13.23 -2.63
N VAL A 434 0.41 13.39 -2.09
CA VAL A 434 1.52 14.04 -2.79
C VAL A 434 1.88 13.29 -4.08
N LYS A 435 1.80 11.96 -4.11
CA LYS A 435 2.05 11.16 -5.31
C LYS A 435 0.95 11.28 -6.37
N ILE A 436 -0.32 11.38 -5.95
CA ILE A 436 -1.46 11.69 -6.81
C ILE A 436 -1.29 13.09 -7.41
N LEU A 437 -1.02 14.11 -6.59
CA LEU A 437 -0.76 15.47 -7.07
C LEU A 437 0.45 15.56 -8.00
N LEU A 438 1.48 14.76 -7.77
CA LEU A 438 2.62 14.63 -8.67
C LEU A 438 2.22 14.00 -10.03
N GLN A 439 1.41 12.94 -10.04
CA GLN A 439 0.82 12.40 -11.27
C GLN A 439 -0.02 13.44 -12.01
N ILE A 440 -0.95 14.14 -11.33
CA ILE A 440 -1.77 15.20 -11.94
C ILE A 440 -0.88 16.31 -12.52
N SER A 441 0.11 16.79 -11.75
CA SER A 441 1.04 17.85 -12.17
C SER A 441 1.97 17.45 -13.32
N SER A 442 2.07 16.16 -13.65
CA SER A 442 2.87 15.68 -14.78
C SER A 442 2.16 15.91 -16.12
N TYR A 443 0.84 16.12 -16.13
CA TYR A 443 0.07 16.46 -17.33
C TYR A 443 -0.08 17.99 -17.43
N PRO A 444 0.53 18.64 -18.45
CA PRO A 444 0.46 20.10 -18.59
C PRO A 444 -0.97 20.65 -18.73
N GLU A 445 -1.91 19.83 -19.18
CA GLU A 445 -3.34 20.12 -19.28
C GLU A 445 -4.11 20.15 -17.94
N TYR A 446 -3.49 19.82 -16.79
CA TYR A 446 -4.10 19.93 -15.44
C TYR A 446 -3.39 20.92 -14.52
N LEU A 447 -2.22 21.43 -14.93
CA LEU A 447 -1.42 22.34 -14.12
C LEU A 447 -2.04 23.73 -13.94
N LYS A 448 -2.99 24.13 -14.79
CA LYS A 448 -3.69 25.42 -14.64
C LYS A 448 -4.70 25.35 -13.51
N GLU A 449 -5.51 24.31 -13.53
CA GLU A 449 -6.51 23.99 -12.52
C GLU A 449 -5.86 23.83 -11.14
N LEU A 450 -4.72 23.12 -11.05
CA LEU A 450 -3.95 23.02 -9.80
C LEU A 450 -3.47 24.38 -9.23
N ILE A 451 -3.29 25.42 -10.06
CA ILE A 451 -2.87 26.75 -9.59
C ILE A 451 -4.00 27.78 -9.47
N GLU A 452 -5.25 27.40 -9.79
CA GLU A 452 -6.44 28.23 -9.47
C GLU A 452 -6.58 28.38 -7.94
N ASN A 453 -6.23 27.34 -7.18
CA ASN A 453 -6.10 27.43 -5.73
C ASN A 453 -4.81 28.16 -5.32
N ASN A 454 -4.96 29.44 -4.97
CA ASN A 454 -3.84 30.29 -4.55
C ASN A 454 -3.10 29.77 -3.30
N GLN A 455 -3.78 29.06 -2.38
CA GLN A 455 -3.13 28.54 -1.18
C GLN A 455 -2.24 27.33 -1.52
N PHE A 456 -2.70 26.47 -2.44
CA PHE A 456 -1.99 25.28 -2.88
C PHE A 456 -0.58 25.60 -3.40
N TYR A 457 -0.44 26.52 -4.37
CA TYR A 457 0.88 26.82 -4.93
C TYR A 457 1.81 27.49 -3.91
N ILE A 458 1.29 28.35 -3.02
CA ILE A 458 2.09 29.02 -1.96
C ILE A 458 2.62 27.99 -0.97
N ILE A 459 1.81 27.00 -0.57
CA ILE A 459 2.21 25.95 0.35
C ILE A 459 3.15 24.94 -0.31
N ILE A 460 2.90 24.54 -1.57
CA ILE A 460 3.83 23.71 -2.35
C ILE A 460 5.20 24.42 -2.52
N GLN A 461 5.22 25.71 -2.85
CA GLN A 461 6.46 26.51 -2.91
C GLN A 461 7.17 26.54 -1.54
N SER A 462 6.42 26.78 -0.47
CA SER A 462 6.96 26.86 0.89
C SER A 462 7.53 25.52 1.38
N LEU A 463 6.91 24.41 0.98
CA LEU A 463 7.36 23.05 1.30
C LEU A 463 8.53 22.62 0.41
N ALA A 464 8.53 22.91 -0.89
CA ALA A 464 9.65 22.59 -1.79
C ALA A 464 10.97 23.24 -1.30
N ASN A 465 10.90 24.49 -0.81
CA ASN A 465 12.03 25.22 -0.22
C ASN A 465 12.49 24.71 1.16
N ARG A 466 11.75 23.79 1.81
CA ARG A 466 12.04 23.27 3.17
C ARG A 466 12.25 21.76 3.23
N SER A 467 11.66 21.03 2.29
CA SER A 467 11.50 19.58 2.35
C SER A 467 12.66 18.85 1.69
N GLN A 468 13.04 17.72 2.29
CA GLN A 468 13.93 16.73 1.66
C GLN A 468 13.17 15.77 0.72
N ARG A 469 11.83 15.89 0.58
CA ARG A 469 11.02 15.04 -0.31
C ARG A 469 11.05 15.58 -1.75
N ASP A 470 11.74 14.84 -2.62
CA ASP A 470 11.86 15.15 -4.05
C ASP A 470 10.49 15.27 -4.76
N ASP A 471 9.51 14.43 -4.38
CA ASP A 471 8.13 14.48 -4.92
C ASP A 471 7.51 15.90 -4.87
N VAL A 472 7.70 16.65 -3.77
CA VAL A 472 7.14 18.01 -3.60
C VAL A 472 7.91 19.04 -4.44
N LYS A 473 9.22 18.85 -4.58
CA LYS A 473 10.08 19.67 -5.44
C LYS A 473 9.69 19.49 -6.91
N ARG A 474 9.37 18.26 -7.34
CA ARG A 474 8.86 17.95 -8.68
C ARG A 474 7.57 18.71 -8.98
N ILE A 475 6.56 18.65 -8.09
CA ILE A 475 5.30 19.41 -8.23
C ILE A 475 5.58 20.92 -8.39
N TRP A 476 6.44 21.50 -7.53
CA TRP A 476 6.79 22.91 -7.64
C TRP A 476 7.50 23.26 -8.96
N CYS A 477 8.46 22.43 -9.40
CA CYS A 477 9.15 22.62 -10.68
C CYS A 477 8.21 22.52 -11.89
N ASN A 478 7.13 21.74 -11.81
CA ASN A 478 6.09 21.67 -12.84
C ASN A 478 5.26 22.98 -12.87
N ILE A 479 4.79 23.43 -11.70
CA ILE A 479 4.05 24.69 -11.52
C ILE A 479 4.85 25.91 -12.00
N GLN A 480 6.13 25.99 -11.64
CA GLN A 480 6.98 27.15 -11.91
C GLN A 480 7.15 27.44 -13.42
N GLN A 481 7.04 26.43 -14.29
CA GLN A 481 7.11 26.62 -15.76
C GLN A 481 5.98 27.52 -16.29
N ILE A 482 4.77 27.38 -15.73
CA ILE A 482 3.58 28.10 -16.19
C ILE A 482 3.50 29.48 -15.54
N MET A 483 3.95 29.62 -14.29
CA MET A 483 4.01 30.92 -13.60
C MET A 483 5.15 31.82 -14.09
N ILE A 484 6.28 31.25 -14.56
CA ILE A 484 7.44 32.02 -15.02
C ILE A 484 7.85 31.58 -16.44
N PRO A 485 7.01 31.80 -17.47
CA PRO A 485 7.31 31.40 -18.85
C PRO A 485 8.52 32.17 -19.45
N ASN A 486 8.91 33.29 -18.83
CA ASN A 486 10.01 34.16 -19.24
C ASN A 486 11.12 34.24 -18.17
N VAL A 487 11.59 33.09 -17.65
CA VAL A 487 12.93 33.07 -17.04
C VAL A 487 13.93 33.53 -18.10
N PRO A 488 14.72 34.60 -17.88
CA PRO A 488 15.63 35.09 -18.91
C PRO A 488 16.66 34.01 -19.24
N LYS A 489 16.69 33.60 -20.51
CA LYS A 489 17.64 32.61 -21.02
C LYS A 489 19.06 33.14 -20.77
N LYS A 490 19.75 32.62 -19.75
CA LYS A 490 21.20 32.71 -19.68
C LYS A 490 21.75 32.09 -20.96
N GLU A 491 22.62 32.81 -21.66
CA GLU A 491 23.41 32.25 -22.76
C GLU A 491 24.40 31.24 -22.16
N MET A 492 23.97 29.99 -22.04
CA MET A 492 24.80 28.89 -21.57
C MET A 492 25.34 28.11 -22.78
N SER A 493 26.53 27.53 -22.62
CA SER A 493 27.13 26.67 -23.65
C SER A 493 26.17 25.55 -24.02
N PRO A 494 26.00 25.20 -25.31
CA PRO A 494 25.07 24.16 -25.71
C PRO A 494 25.44 22.83 -25.04
N MET A 495 24.42 22.08 -24.63
CA MET A 495 24.60 20.86 -23.83
C MET A 495 23.60 19.77 -24.28
N ILE A 496 24.06 18.52 -24.23
CA ILE A 496 23.23 17.33 -24.38
C ILE A 496 22.88 16.82 -22.98
N TYR A 497 21.59 16.65 -22.69
CA TYR A 497 21.09 15.87 -21.56
C TYR A 497 20.75 14.45 -22.05
N ILE A 498 21.01 13.43 -21.23
CA ILE A 498 20.65 12.04 -21.54
C ILE A 498 19.81 11.47 -20.39
N SER A 499 18.58 11.10 -20.73
CA SER A 499 17.66 10.35 -19.88
C SER A 499 17.74 8.85 -20.21
N TYR A 500 17.81 8.01 -19.19
CA TYR A 500 17.75 6.54 -19.26
C TYR A 500 17.32 6.00 -17.87
N ASP A 501 16.97 4.72 -17.74
CA ASP A 501 16.66 4.11 -16.43
C ASP A 501 17.92 3.49 -15.77
N TYR A 502 18.04 3.49 -14.45
CA TYR A 502 19.25 3.01 -13.75
C TYR A 502 19.57 1.53 -14.02
N THR A 503 18.59 0.72 -14.42
CA THR A 503 18.82 -0.67 -14.85
C THR A 503 19.61 -0.79 -16.16
N ASP A 504 19.66 0.28 -16.96
CA ASP A 504 20.24 0.36 -18.29
C ASP A 504 21.64 1.03 -18.34
N GLU A 505 22.24 1.27 -17.17
CA GLU A 505 23.46 2.09 -17.02
C GLU A 505 24.65 1.59 -17.85
N GLU A 506 24.83 0.27 -18.00
CA GLU A 506 25.96 -0.29 -18.76
C GLU A 506 25.90 0.10 -20.25
N PHE A 507 24.74 -0.10 -20.90
CA PHE A 507 24.53 0.35 -22.28
C PHE A 507 24.64 1.87 -22.38
N CYS A 508 24.12 2.61 -21.39
CA CYS A 508 24.18 4.06 -21.40
C CYS A 508 25.65 4.57 -21.37
N ARG A 509 26.50 3.98 -20.52
CA ARG A 509 27.95 4.24 -20.46
C ARG A 509 28.65 3.97 -21.80
N GLU A 510 28.32 2.86 -22.46
CA GLU A 510 28.83 2.53 -23.80
C GLU A 510 28.36 3.55 -24.87
N PHE A 511 27.09 3.93 -24.85
CA PHE A 511 26.50 4.91 -25.76
C PHE A 511 27.11 6.31 -25.59
N VAL A 512 27.25 6.81 -24.36
CA VAL A 512 27.89 8.10 -24.05
C VAL A 512 29.34 8.13 -24.53
N LYS A 513 30.09 7.05 -24.30
CA LYS A 513 31.47 6.84 -24.76
C LYS A 513 31.59 6.86 -26.29
N GLU A 514 30.61 6.35 -27.02
CA GLU A 514 30.54 6.43 -28.49
C GLU A 514 30.04 7.79 -29.01
N LEU A 515 29.19 8.49 -28.26
CA LEU A 515 28.67 9.82 -28.60
C LEU A 515 29.75 10.89 -28.41
N ARG A 516 30.55 10.83 -27.33
CA ARG A 516 31.68 11.73 -27.03
C ARG A 516 32.79 11.71 -28.10
N LYS A 517 32.95 10.60 -28.83
CA LYS A 517 33.89 10.52 -29.97
C LYS A 517 33.43 11.33 -31.19
N LYS A 518 32.11 11.61 -31.28
CA LYS A 518 31.45 12.08 -32.50
C LYS A 518 30.89 13.49 -32.36
N SER A 519 30.26 13.80 -31.23
CA SER A 519 29.81 15.14 -30.83
C SER A 519 30.98 16.00 -30.34
N THR A 520 30.81 17.32 -30.40
CA THR A 520 31.64 18.32 -29.69
C THR A 520 30.83 19.09 -28.65
N ILE A 521 29.54 18.77 -28.49
CA ILE A 521 28.67 19.35 -27.47
C ILE A 521 28.93 18.60 -26.15
N PRO A 522 29.16 19.30 -25.01
CA PRO A 522 29.13 18.71 -23.67
C PRO A 522 27.92 17.80 -23.44
N ILE A 523 28.14 16.68 -22.76
CA ILE A 523 27.11 15.70 -22.39
C ILE A 523 27.04 15.64 -20.87
N TRP A 524 25.87 15.96 -20.32
CA TRP A 524 25.51 15.75 -18.93
C TRP A 524 24.75 14.44 -18.78
N ILE A 525 25.03 13.71 -17.70
CA ILE A 525 24.37 12.48 -17.32
C ILE A 525 24.49 12.25 -15.80
N ASP A 526 23.46 11.67 -15.18
CA ASP A 526 23.36 11.49 -13.73
C ASP A 526 24.44 10.54 -13.16
N TYR A 527 24.79 9.43 -13.83
CA TYR A 527 25.83 8.50 -13.35
C TYR A 527 27.25 9.12 -13.22
N GLU A 528 27.50 10.28 -13.83
CA GLU A 528 28.76 11.05 -13.68
C GLU A 528 28.65 12.19 -12.66
N ASN A 529 27.44 12.45 -12.16
CA ASN A 529 27.10 13.53 -11.25
C ASN A 529 26.43 13.00 -9.97
N VAL A 530 26.57 11.71 -9.63
CA VAL A 530 25.87 11.06 -8.49
C VAL A 530 26.02 11.84 -7.17
N GLU A 531 27.22 12.33 -6.86
CA GLU A 531 27.53 13.17 -5.69
C GLU A 531 26.73 14.51 -5.64
N LEU A 532 26.11 14.91 -6.74
CA LEU A 532 25.24 16.08 -6.90
C LEU A 532 23.77 15.70 -7.19
N CYS A 533 23.48 14.44 -7.52
CA CYS A 533 22.20 13.99 -8.06
C CYS A 533 21.34 13.14 -7.10
N ASP A 534 21.90 12.65 -6.00
CA ASP A 534 21.13 11.96 -4.94
C ASP A 534 20.01 12.86 -4.39
N GLY A 535 18.77 12.62 -4.84
CA GLY A 535 17.55 13.22 -4.30
C GLY A 535 17.32 14.71 -4.56
N MET A 536 17.94 15.29 -5.60
CA MET A 536 17.80 16.72 -5.94
C MET A 536 17.33 16.96 -7.38
N TRP A 537 16.03 16.81 -7.62
CA TRP A 537 15.36 17.14 -8.88
C TRP A 537 15.64 18.57 -9.38
N GLU A 538 15.98 19.51 -8.50
CA GLU A 538 16.41 20.87 -8.87
C GLU A 538 17.59 20.90 -9.85
N TYR A 539 18.56 19.99 -9.70
CA TYR A 539 19.68 19.88 -10.65
C TYR A 539 19.24 19.23 -11.95
N VAL A 540 18.44 18.17 -11.90
CA VAL A 540 17.92 17.47 -13.09
C VAL A 540 17.05 18.40 -13.95
N SER A 541 16.07 19.05 -13.34
CA SER A 541 15.14 19.98 -13.99
C SER A 541 15.84 21.22 -14.57
N SER A 542 16.77 21.85 -13.84
CA SER A 542 17.55 22.98 -14.37
C SER A 542 18.53 22.54 -15.48
N THR A 543 19.04 21.31 -15.42
CA THR A 543 19.85 20.71 -16.49
C THR A 543 18.99 20.49 -17.75
N ILE A 544 17.81 19.89 -17.64
CA ILE A 544 16.86 19.75 -18.76
C ILE A 544 16.47 21.11 -19.34
N LEU A 545 16.25 22.12 -18.51
CA LEU A 545 15.95 23.49 -18.96
C LEU A 545 17.13 24.13 -19.71
N SER A 546 18.38 23.89 -19.30
CA SER A 546 19.57 24.40 -20.00
C SER A 546 19.99 23.57 -21.22
N ALA A 547 19.49 22.34 -21.36
CA ALA A 547 19.83 21.45 -22.47
C ALA A 547 19.40 22.02 -23.83
N THR A 548 20.28 21.86 -24.81
CA THR A 548 20.03 22.18 -26.22
C THR A 548 19.48 20.97 -26.98
N VAL A 549 19.90 19.77 -26.57
CA VAL A 549 19.33 18.50 -27.02
C VAL A 549 19.10 17.62 -25.80
N VAL A 550 17.95 16.98 -25.75
CA VAL A 550 17.64 15.88 -24.85
C VAL A 550 17.64 14.59 -25.67
N ILE A 551 18.39 13.59 -25.20
CA ILE A 551 18.32 12.22 -25.70
C ILE A 551 17.58 11.39 -24.65
N ILE A 552 16.61 10.59 -25.07
CA ILE A 552 15.97 9.57 -24.24
C ILE A 552 16.43 8.20 -24.74
N LEU A 553 17.08 7.42 -23.89
CA LEU A 553 17.35 6.01 -24.15
C LEU A 553 16.19 5.19 -23.58
N VAL A 554 15.46 4.51 -24.45
CA VAL A 554 14.19 3.82 -24.11
C VAL A 554 14.38 2.31 -24.17
N SER A 555 14.26 1.69 -23.00
CA SER A 555 14.19 0.24 -22.75
C SER A 555 12.79 -0.16 -22.27
N THR A 556 12.53 -1.45 -22.08
CA THR A 556 11.34 -1.94 -21.37
C THR A 556 11.28 -1.39 -19.94
N ALA A 557 12.42 -1.31 -19.24
CA ALA A 557 12.48 -0.78 -17.88
C ALA A 557 12.11 0.71 -17.82
N TYR A 558 12.59 1.52 -18.76
CA TYR A 558 12.23 2.94 -18.88
C TYR A 558 10.71 3.14 -18.98
N VAL A 559 10.02 2.33 -19.80
CA VAL A 559 8.55 2.40 -19.96
C VAL A 559 7.83 2.06 -18.66
N GLU A 560 8.33 1.09 -17.91
CA GLU A 560 7.71 0.60 -16.68
C GLU A 560 7.97 1.52 -15.47
N SER A 561 9.05 2.31 -15.52
CA SER A 561 9.56 3.23 -14.48
C SER A 561 8.74 4.54 -14.33
N THR A 562 8.05 4.70 -13.20
CA THR A 562 7.21 5.89 -12.91
C THR A 562 8.02 7.19 -12.79
N ASP A 563 9.24 7.12 -12.27
CA ASP A 563 10.14 8.29 -12.21
C ASP A 563 10.51 8.79 -13.61
N LYS A 564 10.77 7.86 -14.54
CA LYS A 564 11.12 8.18 -15.93
C LYS A 564 9.92 8.64 -16.76
N PHE A 565 8.69 8.26 -16.39
CA PHE A 565 7.47 8.90 -16.91
C PHE A 565 7.36 10.39 -16.49
N GLN A 566 7.60 10.72 -15.22
CA GLN A 566 7.57 12.10 -14.74
C GLN A 566 8.66 12.94 -15.41
N GLU A 567 9.88 12.39 -15.49
CA GLU A 567 11.02 13.03 -16.17
C GLU A 567 10.72 13.28 -17.65
N LEU A 568 10.17 12.28 -18.35
CA LEU A 568 9.75 12.41 -19.74
C LEU A 568 8.66 13.48 -19.94
N SER A 569 7.68 13.52 -19.03
CA SER A 569 6.61 14.52 -19.08
C SER A 569 7.15 15.94 -18.92
N TYR A 570 8.12 16.15 -18.02
CA TYR A 570 8.84 17.42 -17.85
C TYR A 570 9.68 17.78 -19.10
N ILE A 571 10.36 16.81 -19.70
CA ILE A 571 11.10 16.99 -20.96
C ILE A 571 10.16 17.42 -22.08
N ILE A 572 8.93 16.88 -22.14
CA ILE A 572 7.96 17.22 -23.18
C ILE A 572 7.31 18.59 -22.93
N SER A 573 6.97 18.93 -21.67
CA SER A 573 6.42 20.26 -21.34
C SER A 573 7.43 21.38 -21.64
N THR A 574 8.71 21.18 -21.30
CA THR A 574 9.79 22.14 -21.56
C THR A 574 10.17 22.25 -23.04
N ASN A 575 9.90 21.23 -23.86
CA ASN A 575 10.11 21.28 -25.31
C ASN A 575 8.92 21.88 -26.08
N LYS A 576 7.67 21.76 -25.60
CA LYS A 576 6.49 22.39 -26.23
C LYS A 576 6.55 23.94 -26.26
N SER A 577 7.39 24.56 -25.43
CA SER A 577 7.67 26.01 -25.42
C SER A 577 8.92 26.42 -26.22
N ARG A 578 9.50 25.49 -26.99
CA ARG A 578 10.67 25.67 -27.88
C ARG A 578 10.26 25.28 -29.30
N ASP A 579 10.90 25.85 -30.33
CA ASP A 579 10.54 25.57 -31.73
C ASP A 579 10.53 24.05 -32.02
N GLU A 580 9.37 23.54 -32.46
CA GLU A 580 8.73 22.32 -31.91
C GLU A 580 9.48 20.97 -32.05
N ASN A 581 10.49 20.90 -32.93
CA ASN A 581 10.98 19.63 -33.48
C ASN A 581 12.52 19.54 -33.65
N LYS A 582 13.32 20.21 -32.80
CA LYS A 582 14.80 20.10 -32.84
C LYS A 582 15.50 19.81 -31.51
N GLY A 583 14.77 19.75 -30.40
CA GLY A 583 15.33 19.54 -29.05
C GLY A 583 15.34 18.10 -28.54
N LEU A 584 14.64 17.15 -29.17
CA LEU A 584 14.37 15.82 -28.59
C LEU A 584 14.68 14.68 -29.56
N ILE A 585 15.47 13.70 -29.10
CA ILE A 585 15.82 12.47 -29.84
C ILE A 585 15.58 11.26 -28.95
N ILE A 586 14.94 10.23 -29.49
CA ILE A 586 14.68 8.95 -28.82
C ILE A 586 15.59 7.88 -29.43
N VAL A 587 16.14 7.00 -28.61
CA VAL A 587 17.01 5.90 -29.02
C VAL A 587 16.49 4.62 -28.34
N THR A 588 16.03 3.64 -29.10
CA THR A 588 15.57 2.37 -28.47
C THR A 588 16.73 1.47 -28.11
N MET A 589 16.68 0.90 -26.91
CA MET A 589 17.78 0.16 -26.28
C MET A 589 17.73 -1.36 -26.49
N GLU A 590 16.59 -1.87 -26.96
CA GLU A 590 16.32 -3.31 -27.07
C GLU A 590 15.92 -3.69 -28.50
N PRO A 591 16.37 -4.85 -29.02
CA PRO A 591 15.89 -5.37 -30.29
C PRO A 591 14.40 -5.74 -30.18
N ASN A 592 13.60 -5.32 -31.17
CA ASN A 592 12.13 -5.46 -31.17
C ASN A 592 11.41 -4.74 -30.01
N PHE A 593 12.02 -3.70 -29.43
CA PHE A 593 11.34 -2.82 -28.47
C PHE A 593 9.98 -2.35 -29.01
N ASN A 594 8.95 -2.43 -28.17
CA ASN A 594 7.60 -1.95 -28.48
C ASN A 594 7.02 -1.22 -27.26
N PHE A 595 6.28 -0.15 -27.51
CA PHE A 595 5.60 0.62 -26.46
C PHE A 595 4.41 -0.18 -25.91
N LYS A 596 4.64 -0.94 -24.83
CA LYS A 596 3.59 -1.64 -24.06
C LYS A 596 2.54 -0.68 -23.48
N ARG A 597 2.92 0.58 -23.26
CA ARG A 597 2.08 1.65 -22.71
C ARG A 597 1.65 2.62 -23.79
N SER A 598 0.33 2.83 -23.91
CA SER A 598 -0.27 3.66 -24.98
C SER A 598 0.18 5.11 -24.88
N TRP A 599 0.11 5.71 -23.69
CA TRP A 599 0.49 7.11 -23.46
C TRP A 599 1.93 7.41 -23.92
N MET A 600 2.86 6.46 -23.82
CA MET A 600 4.26 6.69 -24.18
C MET A 600 4.46 6.64 -25.70
N LYS A 601 3.65 5.83 -26.40
CA LYS A 601 3.57 5.85 -27.86
C LYS A 601 2.99 7.19 -28.34
N ASP A 602 1.93 7.67 -27.68
CA ASP A 602 1.23 8.89 -28.07
C ASP A 602 2.07 10.16 -27.78
N LEU A 603 2.75 10.23 -26.63
CA LEU A 603 3.68 11.31 -26.28
C LEU A 603 4.89 11.43 -27.23
N LEU A 604 5.28 10.33 -27.89
CA LEU A 604 6.51 10.22 -28.66
C LEU A 604 6.28 10.05 -30.18
N HIS A 605 5.03 9.93 -30.62
CA HIS A 605 4.65 9.63 -32.01
C HIS A 605 5.34 10.53 -33.05
N ASP A 606 5.40 11.85 -32.78
CA ASP A 606 5.92 12.85 -33.72
C ASP A 606 7.40 13.22 -33.46
N LYS A 607 8.18 12.36 -32.80
CA LYS A 607 9.55 12.64 -32.37
C LYS A 607 10.59 11.74 -33.03
N ILE A 608 11.83 12.22 -33.10
CA ILE A 608 12.92 11.57 -33.85
C ILE A 608 13.33 10.29 -33.11
N MET A 609 12.86 9.13 -33.58
CA MET A 609 13.21 7.83 -33.04
C MET A 609 14.31 7.15 -33.87
N ILE A 610 15.38 6.73 -33.20
CA ILE A 610 16.47 5.93 -33.76
C ILE A 610 16.31 4.50 -33.22
N PRO A 611 16.14 3.50 -34.09
CA PRO A 611 15.98 2.11 -33.67
C PRO A 611 17.29 1.53 -33.12
N TYR A 612 17.14 0.48 -32.32
CA TYR A 612 18.24 -0.36 -31.84
C TYR A 612 19.07 -0.94 -32.99
N ASP A 613 20.39 -0.92 -32.82
CA ASP A 613 21.36 -1.61 -33.67
C ASP A 613 22.42 -2.26 -32.76
N ASN A 614 22.86 -3.47 -33.10
CA ASN A 614 23.94 -4.16 -32.38
C ASN A 614 25.26 -3.34 -32.36
N ASN A 615 25.38 -2.34 -33.24
CA ASN A 615 26.46 -1.36 -33.26
C ASN A 615 26.02 -0.03 -32.63
N ILE A 616 26.22 0.09 -31.31
CA ILE A 616 26.05 1.34 -30.54
C ILE A 616 26.80 2.52 -31.19
N GLY A 617 27.94 2.25 -31.85
CA GLY A 617 28.71 3.23 -32.61
C GLY A 617 27.95 3.82 -33.80
N TYR A 618 27.09 3.03 -34.46
CA TYR A 618 26.18 3.48 -35.52
C TYR A 618 25.01 4.30 -34.94
N MET A 619 24.38 3.83 -33.86
CA MET A 619 23.31 4.57 -33.17
C MET A 619 23.75 5.98 -32.76
N ALA A 620 24.91 6.09 -32.09
CA ALA A 620 25.50 7.38 -31.72
C ALA A 620 25.93 8.24 -32.93
N SER A 621 26.20 7.63 -34.09
CA SER A 621 26.46 8.37 -35.34
C SER A 621 25.16 8.97 -35.90
N ASN A 622 24.07 8.21 -35.89
CA ASN A 622 22.75 8.65 -36.32
C ASN A 622 22.25 9.82 -35.46
N VAL A 623 22.43 9.74 -34.13
CA VAL A 623 22.12 10.84 -33.20
C VAL A 623 22.93 12.10 -33.54
N CYS A 624 24.24 12.00 -33.78
CA CYS A 624 25.05 13.15 -34.23
C CYS A 624 24.65 13.70 -35.61
N GLU A 625 24.09 12.88 -36.51
CA GLU A 625 23.58 13.34 -37.81
C GLU A 625 22.23 14.07 -37.64
N GLN A 626 21.33 13.61 -36.76
CA GLN A 626 20.08 14.31 -36.43
C GLN A 626 20.31 15.62 -35.66
N MET A 627 21.27 15.66 -34.73
CA MET A 627 21.71 16.91 -34.06
C MET A 627 22.45 17.88 -34.99
N GLY A 628 22.71 17.53 -36.26
CA GLY A 628 23.44 18.35 -37.23
C GLY A 628 24.96 18.50 -36.99
N VAL A 629 25.47 18.18 -35.78
CA VAL A 629 26.88 18.29 -35.37
C VAL A 629 27.80 17.15 -35.81
N SER A 630 27.30 16.19 -36.60
CA SER A 630 28.14 15.15 -37.22
C SER A 630 29.36 15.76 -37.92
N LYS A 631 30.55 15.21 -37.66
CA LYS A 631 31.80 15.62 -38.31
C LYS A 631 31.72 15.53 -39.85
N LYS A 632 30.85 14.66 -40.41
CA LYS A 632 30.56 14.63 -41.85
C LYS A 632 29.80 15.86 -42.35
N SER A 633 28.88 16.42 -41.55
CA SER A 633 28.11 17.64 -41.85
C SER A 633 29.04 18.84 -42.05
N LEU A 634 29.93 19.08 -41.08
CA LEU A 634 31.00 20.08 -41.16
C LEU A 634 31.88 19.91 -42.40
N VAL A 635 32.33 18.69 -42.71
CA VAL A 635 33.13 18.40 -43.91
C VAL A 635 32.32 18.63 -45.21
N LYS A 636 31.00 18.39 -45.22
CA LYS A 636 30.12 18.68 -46.37
C LYS A 636 29.99 20.19 -46.58
N SER A 637 29.76 20.94 -45.50
CA SER A 637 29.67 22.41 -45.53
C SER A 637 30.98 23.06 -46.01
N LEU A 638 32.12 22.66 -45.42
CA LEU A 638 33.45 23.12 -45.83
C LEU A 638 33.77 22.77 -47.30
N ARG A 639 33.40 21.58 -47.78
CA ARG A 639 33.56 21.21 -49.20
C ARG A 639 32.68 22.05 -50.14
N CYS A 640 31.50 22.48 -49.71
CA CYS A 640 30.67 23.42 -50.48
C CYS A 640 31.27 24.83 -50.49
N GLN A 641 31.77 25.33 -49.35
CA GLN A 641 32.43 26.64 -49.28
C GLN A 641 33.72 26.68 -50.13
N VAL A 642 34.60 25.67 -50.01
CA VAL A 642 35.83 25.57 -50.82
C VAL A 642 35.51 25.48 -52.31
N ARG A 643 34.48 24.71 -52.72
CA ARG A 643 34.04 24.66 -54.13
C ARG A 643 33.48 26.00 -54.63
N ASN A 644 32.82 26.79 -53.78
CA ASN A 644 32.32 28.12 -54.16
C ASN A 644 33.43 29.17 -54.22
N VAL A 645 34.49 29.06 -53.41
CA VAL A 645 35.69 29.89 -53.54
C VAL A 645 36.47 29.53 -54.82
N GLN A 646 36.70 28.25 -55.08
CA GLN A 646 37.41 27.79 -56.29
C GLN A 646 36.62 28.05 -57.59
N ARG A 647 35.28 28.11 -57.54
CA ARG A 647 34.45 28.53 -58.69
C ARG A 647 34.45 30.04 -58.95
N LYS A 648 34.89 30.86 -57.99
CA LYS A 648 35.05 32.32 -58.17
C LYS A 648 36.45 32.75 -58.63
N THR A 649 37.39 31.82 -58.82
CA THR A 649 38.80 32.10 -59.20
C THR A 649 39.15 31.73 -60.64
N VAL A 650 38.15 31.51 -61.53
CA VAL A 650 38.36 31.08 -62.92
C VAL A 650 37.57 31.93 -63.95
N GLN A 651 36.98 33.06 -63.55
CA GLN A 651 36.29 33.99 -64.46
C GLN A 651 36.42 35.47 -64.03
N SER A 652 37.64 36.01 -64.08
CA SER A 652 37.87 37.47 -64.08
C SER A 652 39.29 37.85 -64.54
N ASP A 653 39.75 37.33 -65.68
CA ASP A 653 40.91 37.90 -66.38
C ASP A 653 40.45 38.99 -67.34
N GLY A 654 41.11 40.16 -67.30
CA GLY A 654 40.84 41.29 -68.20
C GLY A 654 40.38 42.57 -67.50
N PHE A 655 41.28 43.24 -66.77
CA PHE A 655 41.79 44.58 -67.11
C PHE A 655 42.72 45.10 -65.99
N THR A 656 44.01 45.21 -66.30
CA THR A 656 44.90 46.24 -65.72
C THR A 656 44.40 47.61 -66.22
N GLU A 657 44.49 48.74 -65.53
CA GLU A 657 45.54 49.37 -64.69
C GLU A 657 44.82 50.44 -63.80
N ASN A 658 45.38 51.18 -62.84
CA ASN A 658 46.74 51.64 -62.60
C ASN A 658 46.94 52.23 -61.16
N PHE A 659 48.21 52.46 -60.78
CA PHE A 659 48.73 53.39 -59.74
C PHE A 659 48.30 53.35 -58.24
N GLU A 660 49.33 53.16 -57.38
CA GLU A 660 49.62 53.84 -56.08
C GLU A 660 48.64 53.79 -54.88
N SER A 661 49.09 53.81 -53.62
CA SER A 661 50.45 53.78 -53.03
C SER A 661 50.42 53.17 -51.60
N SER A 662 51.58 52.77 -51.07
CA SER A 662 51.77 52.34 -49.67
C SER A 662 52.05 53.53 -48.73
N PRO A 663 51.78 53.44 -47.41
CA PRO A 663 52.83 52.94 -46.53
C PRO A 663 52.38 52.12 -45.28
N THR A 664 53.25 51.19 -44.89
CA THR A 664 53.41 50.68 -43.52
C THR A 664 54.71 51.28 -42.94
N PRO A 665 55.19 51.00 -41.69
CA PRO A 665 54.58 50.36 -40.50
C PRO A 665 54.77 51.24 -39.23
N THR A 666 54.72 50.68 -38.01
CA THR A 666 55.82 50.71 -36.99
C THR A 666 55.48 49.84 -35.76
N LYS A 667 56.47 49.50 -34.91
CA LYS A 667 56.44 48.48 -33.83
C LYS A 667 56.67 49.07 -32.43
N ALA A 668 56.13 48.44 -31.38
CA ALA A 668 56.74 48.23 -30.04
C ALA A 668 55.92 47.13 -29.29
N TYR A 669 56.36 46.26 -28.36
CA TYR A 669 57.39 46.25 -27.29
C TYR A 669 57.07 47.18 -26.09
N VAL A 670 57.16 46.80 -24.79
CA VAL A 670 57.41 45.47 -24.16
C VAL A 670 57.10 45.49 -22.64
N GLN A 671 57.14 44.31 -21.99
CA GLN A 671 57.37 44.02 -20.55
C GLN A 671 56.28 44.10 -19.46
N LYS A 672 56.52 43.20 -18.49
CA LYS A 672 55.86 42.87 -17.22
C LYS A 672 55.83 44.02 -16.20
N GLU A 673 54.93 43.92 -15.21
CA GLU A 673 55.35 43.82 -13.79
C GLU A 673 54.22 43.26 -12.87
N SER A 674 54.54 42.94 -11.61
CA SER A 674 53.59 42.46 -10.58
C SER A 674 54.11 42.66 -9.15
N PRO A 675 53.24 42.98 -8.18
CA PRO A 675 53.55 42.79 -6.75
C PRO A 675 52.41 42.21 -5.88
N ASN A 676 52.78 41.58 -4.74
CA ASN A 676 51.90 41.08 -3.68
C ASN A 676 51.62 42.13 -2.56
N LYS A 677 50.59 41.89 -1.72
CA LYS A 677 50.21 42.41 -0.35
C LYS A 677 48.66 42.51 -0.25
N THR A 678 47.91 42.61 0.87
CA THR A 678 47.99 42.44 2.36
C THR A 678 46.54 42.64 2.89
N ASN A 679 46.01 42.12 4.00
CA ASN A 679 46.40 41.08 4.99
C ASN A 679 45.12 40.65 5.78
N ASP A 680 45.27 39.96 6.93
CA ASP A 680 44.50 39.96 8.21
C ASP A 680 43.07 40.62 8.28
N THR A 681 42.09 40.18 9.08
CA THR A 681 42.16 39.50 10.41
C THR A 681 40.83 38.80 10.82
N ASN A 682 40.92 37.97 11.86
CA ASN A 682 39.86 37.34 12.70
C ASN A 682 38.59 38.18 13.02
N ILE A 683 37.49 37.49 13.39
CA ILE A 683 36.95 37.44 14.78
C ILE A 683 35.74 36.48 14.92
N LEU A 684 35.67 35.75 16.03
CA LEU A 684 34.45 35.04 16.51
C LEU A 684 33.57 35.99 17.34
N SER A 685 32.25 35.97 17.15
CA SER A 685 31.33 36.49 18.17
C SER A 685 29.97 35.79 18.17
N THR A 686 29.82 34.78 19.03
CA THR A 686 28.49 34.31 19.46
C THR A 686 27.80 35.38 20.31
N SER A 687 26.53 35.69 20.04
CA SER A 687 25.68 36.36 21.02
C SER A 687 24.22 35.90 20.93
N LYS A 688 23.63 35.61 22.08
CA LYS A 688 22.17 35.43 22.20
C LYS A 688 21.50 36.81 22.13
N LYS A 689 20.31 36.89 21.55
CA LYS A 689 19.32 37.89 21.93
C LYS A 689 17.90 37.38 21.69
N GLU A 690 17.16 37.20 22.78
CA GLU A 690 15.70 37.14 22.75
C GLU A 690 15.15 38.56 22.74
N SER A 691 14.11 38.82 21.95
CA SER A 691 13.21 39.96 22.19
C SER A 691 11.87 39.71 21.49
N LYS A 692 10.79 39.72 22.26
CA LYS A 692 9.40 39.60 21.77
C LYS A 692 8.94 40.91 21.12
N ASN A 693 8.08 40.82 20.11
CA ASN A 693 6.84 41.60 19.92
C ASN A 693 6.14 41.08 18.65
N CYS A 694 4.89 40.58 18.68
CA CYS A 694 3.61 41.19 19.07
C CYS A 694 2.95 41.97 17.93
N ILE A 695 2.07 41.29 17.18
CA ILE A 695 0.78 41.72 16.59
C ILE A 695 0.08 40.41 16.14
N ALA A 696 -1.23 40.19 16.19
CA ALA A 696 -2.29 40.44 17.18
C ALA A 696 -3.65 40.36 16.44
N ALA A 697 -4.56 39.55 16.98
CA ALA A 697 -6.01 39.52 16.71
C ALA A 697 -6.55 39.03 15.34
N GLY A 698 -7.59 38.21 15.42
CA GLY A 698 -8.35 37.62 14.30
C GLY A 698 -9.52 36.74 14.79
N LEU A 699 -10.16 37.13 15.90
CA LEU A 699 -11.24 36.39 16.56
C LEU A 699 -12.57 36.51 15.81
N MET A 700 -13.32 35.41 15.72
CA MET A 700 -14.80 35.37 15.72
C MET A 700 -15.31 33.94 15.98
N THR A 701 -15.60 33.62 17.25
CA THR A 701 -16.42 32.44 17.63
C THR A 701 -17.45 32.92 18.67
N GLN A 702 -18.74 32.88 18.33
CA GLN A 702 -19.80 33.25 19.25
C GLN A 702 -20.16 32.07 20.15
N THR A 703 -20.12 32.28 21.46
CA THR A 703 -20.51 31.27 22.47
C THR A 703 -22.03 31.24 22.63
N GLY A 704 -22.68 30.18 22.14
CA GLY A 704 -24.01 29.79 22.59
C GLY A 704 -23.93 29.09 23.94
N SER A 705 -24.79 29.46 24.90
CA SER A 705 -24.74 28.95 26.27
C SER A 705 -25.29 27.54 26.40
N ALA A 706 -24.50 26.62 26.96
CA ALA A 706 -25.05 25.44 27.63
C ALA A 706 -25.72 25.88 28.94
N GLY A 707 -26.93 25.37 29.19
CA GLY A 707 -27.64 25.47 30.46
C GLY A 707 -27.86 24.08 31.05
N ASP A 708 -27.95 24.00 32.38
CA ASP A 708 -27.97 22.74 33.12
C ASP A 708 -29.10 21.78 32.70
N LEU A 709 -28.81 20.48 32.73
CA LEU A 709 -29.79 19.47 33.13
C LEU A 709 -29.10 18.26 33.78
N THR A 710 -29.73 17.74 34.83
CA THR A 710 -29.14 16.79 35.79
C THR A 710 -29.73 15.39 35.65
N TRP A 711 -28.88 14.38 35.85
CA TRP A 711 -29.20 13.09 36.50
C TRP A 711 -30.57 12.45 36.21
N MET A 712 -30.57 11.42 35.37
CA MET A 712 -31.17 10.11 35.67
C MET A 712 -30.38 9.00 34.97
#